data_AF-A0A847GX95-F1
#
_entry.id   AF-A0A847GX95-F1
#
_cell.length_a   1.000
_cell.length_b   1.000
_cell.length_c   1.000
_cell.angle_alpha   90.00
_cell.angle_beta   90.00
_cell.angle_gamma   90.00
#
_symmetry.space_group_name_H-M   'P 1'
#
loop_
_entity.id
_entity.type
_entity.pdbx_description
1 polymer ?
#
loop_
_entity_poly.entity_id
_entity_poly.type
_entity_poly.pdbx_seq_one_letter_code
_entity_poly.pdbx_strand_id
1 'polypeptide(L)'
;MRQMPLSTKPLGLPLICLLLWAWLPSHGAAAEPSVERLIREAGNAEDDAVRLEILKRLDARTDLEPKLREELGRLTAVVQRWVYEPRLFQWFDKPIRAKLDYDFGVGPDSPLYPLTCIYRGRMLVWTANEYGNILGYHDERRRFFDRAVDNFRIANRAFPENRIVRMYLGEPFPPLKEYPRVPGAPEWAVWQRESLERLTDVVLWWIEHRLQSDGQYGGGWDDDCEMWRSWVPVMIAFEHPKITEAQALFSRALLSQEYMRDGYTRHVYDVEHTAEPSSDTISPMMHLAPDDPQWRQRALRLAELMETLWTGRNERGQRQFKSTYFSAQRVDPDPVRACDTPYHVRAMEPALVLWLRTGDERLRRLFTTWLDTWVDAAARSERGRPAGVIPAAIRWPSGETAGPGPDWWDPRHHGEPRLYEWPSAVSGLADALLLAYHMTGDDRYLQPLRSMAAIRLEALRTRGGDSPVPGSRLWCGRKLGFLAGTLAKYRLLTGSDEFDPLLARDDGAWAARQADPQRTQLAGSLRQTAAALAVNFPGCTSEVRWTDRVFAFARLFGEDMLFPKANPACNRRPDLELLYGTATGDRGRFLVFPMNAVRWLTPPRDIAALVTDCGRDRFAADLFHFGESPRPLAAELYLLRPGPYTLTLADPDGNPLAAARRFQVDGPRTRIDLELPPRRLCVVKASPCPP
;
A
#
# COMPACT_ATOMS: atom_id res chain seq x y z
N MET A 1 6.66 -23.12 -46.22
CA MET A 1 6.75 -24.12 -47.32
C MET A 1 8.18 -24.08 -47.88
N ARG A 2 8.87 -25.23 -47.85
CA ARG A 2 9.97 -25.76 -48.72
C ARG A 2 11.17 -24.84 -49.06
N GLN A 3 12.44 -25.28 -49.08
CA GLN A 3 13.07 -26.59 -48.94
C GLN A 3 14.59 -26.42 -48.72
N MET A 4 15.17 -27.44 -48.09
CA MET A 4 16.58 -27.80 -47.81
C MET A 4 17.51 -27.89 -49.06
N PRO A 5 18.86 -28.12 -48.97
CA PRO A 5 19.44 -29.38 -48.45
C PRO A 5 20.85 -29.39 -47.77
N LEU A 6 21.11 -30.58 -47.21
CA LEU A 6 22.29 -31.19 -46.54
C LEU A 6 23.60 -31.11 -47.37
N SER A 7 24.83 -31.20 -46.82
CA SER A 7 25.51 -32.37 -46.21
C SER A 7 26.98 -31.96 -45.96
N THR A 8 27.70 -32.41 -44.91
CA THR A 8 28.76 -33.45 -45.01
C THR A 8 29.41 -33.75 -43.65
N LYS A 9 29.68 -35.05 -43.40
CA LYS A 9 30.56 -35.71 -42.38
C LYS A 9 32.06 -35.59 -42.78
N PRO A 10 33.12 -36.02 -42.03
CA PRO A 10 33.32 -37.26 -41.21
C PRO A 10 34.22 -37.06 -39.94
N LEU A 11 34.63 -38.01 -39.06
CA LEU A 11 35.28 -39.33 -39.14
C LEU A 11 35.19 -40.08 -37.77
N GLY A 12 35.20 -41.43 -37.79
CA GLY A 12 35.38 -42.33 -36.62
C GLY A 12 36.84 -42.77 -36.41
N LEU A 13 37.26 -43.27 -35.23
CA LEU A 13 37.36 -44.66 -34.74
C LEU A 13 38.14 -44.63 -33.37
N PRO A 14 38.30 -45.71 -32.57
CA PRO A 14 37.46 -46.90 -32.32
C PRO A 14 37.23 -47.20 -30.81
N LEU A 15 36.28 -48.12 -30.57
CA LEU A 15 35.87 -48.71 -29.31
C LEU A 15 36.86 -49.81 -28.85
N ILE A 16 37.28 -49.80 -27.58
CA ILE A 16 37.86 -50.97 -26.90
C ILE A 16 36.86 -51.47 -25.86
N CYS A 17 36.41 -52.71 -26.04
CA CYS A 17 35.59 -53.45 -25.12
C CYS A 17 36.42 -53.93 -23.92
N LEU A 18 35.94 -53.69 -22.70
CA LEU A 18 36.30 -54.45 -21.51
C LEU A 18 35.04 -54.79 -20.72
N LEU A 19 34.69 -56.07 -20.76
CA LEU A 19 33.69 -56.72 -19.93
C LEU A 19 34.21 -56.79 -18.48
N LEU A 20 33.49 -56.17 -17.55
CA LEU A 20 33.53 -56.54 -16.14
C LEU A 20 32.08 -56.61 -15.63
N TRP A 21 31.63 -57.84 -15.41
CA TRP A 21 30.44 -58.15 -14.63
C TRP A 21 30.60 -57.59 -13.21
N ALA A 22 29.71 -56.68 -12.83
CA ALA A 22 29.47 -56.34 -11.44
C ALA A 22 27.96 -56.34 -11.20
N TRP A 23 27.56 -57.14 -10.21
CA TRP A 23 26.22 -57.25 -9.66
C TRP A 23 25.51 -55.89 -9.53
N LEU A 24 24.42 -55.71 -10.27
CA LEU A 24 23.40 -54.74 -9.93
C LEU A 24 22.50 -55.37 -8.85
N PRO A 25 22.37 -54.78 -7.64
CA PRO A 25 21.24 -55.12 -6.81
C PRO A 25 19.98 -54.71 -7.57
N SER A 26 19.07 -55.68 -7.72
CA SER A 26 17.70 -55.45 -8.09
C SER A 26 17.16 -54.24 -7.34
N HIS A 27 16.85 -53.16 -8.06
CA HIS A 27 16.04 -52.10 -7.53
C HIS A 27 14.66 -52.72 -7.23
N GLY A 28 14.46 -53.14 -5.98
CA GLY A 28 13.13 -53.46 -5.49
C GLY A 28 12.24 -52.26 -5.77
N ALA A 29 11.11 -52.49 -6.44
CA ALA A 29 10.08 -51.49 -6.58
C ALA A 29 9.81 -50.89 -5.19
N ALA A 30 10.06 -49.58 -5.03
CA ALA A 30 9.75 -48.91 -3.77
C ALA A 30 8.27 -49.15 -3.48
N ALA A 31 7.95 -49.77 -2.34
CA ALA A 31 6.58 -50.05 -1.94
C ALA A 31 5.78 -48.74 -1.98
N GLU A 32 4.56 -48.79 -2.56
CA GLU A 32 3.71 -47.60 -2.62
C GLU A 32 3.49 -47.02 -1.22
N PRO A 33 3.55 -45.67 -1.05
CA PRO A 33 3.30 -45.03 0.23
C PRO A 33 1.94 -45.44 0.80
N SER A 34 1.86 -45.66 2.12
CA SER A 34 0.57 -45.92 2.77
C SER A 34 -0.36 -44.71 2.66
N VAL A 35 -1.67 -44.97 2.75
CA VAL A 35 -2.72 -43.92 2.79
C VAL A 35 -2.42 -42.88 3.87
N GLU A 36 -2.08 -43.32 5.08
CA GLU A 36 -1.72 -42.45 6.21
C GLU A 36 -0.50 -41.57 5.91
N ARG A 37 0.49 -42.14 5.21
CA ARG A 37 1.69 -41.41 4.80
C ARG A 37 1.34 -40.32 3.78
N LEU A 38 0.50 -40.62 2.79
CA LEU A 38 0.06 -39.61 1.80
C LEU A 38 -0.78 -38.50 2.46
N ILE A 39 -1.64 -38.82 3.42
CA ILE A 39 -2.39 -37.82 4.20
C ILE A 39 -1.44 -36.92 4.98
N ARG A 40 -0.42 -37.51 5.64
CA ARG A 40 0.61 -36.76 6.37
C ARG A 40 1.44 -35.89 5.44
N GLU A 41 1.88 -36.42 4.30
CA GLU A 41 2.62 -35.67 3.27
C GLU A 41 1.78 -34.49 2.75
N ALA A 42 0.49 -34.71 2.44
CA ALA A 42 -0.43 -33.63 2.04
C ALA A 42 -0.57 -32.57 3.14
N GLY A 43 -0.74 -33.00 4.40
CA GLY A 43 -0.91 -32.10 5.52
C GLY A 43 0.36 -31.30 5.86
N ASN A 44 1.55 -31.88 5.67
CA ASN A 44 2.83 -31.21 5.89
C ASN A 44 3.30 -30.36 4.70
N ALA A 45 2.73 -30.54 3.50
CA ALA A 45 3.06 -29.69 2.35
C ALA A 45 2.82 -28.22 2.67
N GLU A 46 3.77 -27.33 2.36
CA GLU A 46 3.63 -25.88 2.56
C GLU A 46 2.83 -25.23 1.42
N ASP A 47 3.00 -25.75 0.21
CA ASP A 47 2.36 -25.26 -1.02
C ASP A 47 1.04 -26.00 -1.29
N ASP A 48 -0.03 -25.23 -1.56
CA ASP A 48 -1.38 -25.77 -1.79
C ASP A 48 -1.49 -26.58 -3.09
N ALA A 49 -0.74 -26.25 -4.14
CA ALA A 49 -0.70 -27.01 -5.39
C ALA A 49 0.06 -28.33 -5.20
N VAL A 50 1.16 -28.32 -4.44
CA VAL A 50 1.85 -29.57 -4.04
C VAL A 50 0.91 -30.45 -3.23
N ARG A 51 0.18 -29.88 -2.26
CA ARG A 51 -0.84 -30.60 -1.51
C ARG A 51 -1.90 -31.22 -2.43
N LEU A 52 -2.39 -30.46 -3.40
CA LEU A 52 -3.38 -30.93 -4.36
C LEU A 52 -2.89 -32.15 -5.15
N GLU A 53 -1.65 -32.12 -5.64
CA GLU A 53 -1.08 -33.25 -6.38
C GLU A 53 -0.90 -34.49 -5.49
N ILE A 54 -0.57 -34.33 -4.22
CA ILE A 54 -0.52 -35.44 -3.26
C ILE A 54 -1.93 -36.01 -3.02
N LEU A 55 -2.96 -35.15 -2.88
CA LEU A 55 -4.34 -35.60 -2.73
C LEU A 55 -4.87 -36.33 -3.97
N LYS A 56 -4.51 -35.88 -5.18
CA LYS A 56 -4.83 -36.60 -6.43
C LYS A 56 -4.14 -37.97 -6.50
N ARG A 57 -2.89 -38.07 -6.04
CA ARG A 57 -2.18 -39.36 -5.91
C ARG A 57 -2.88 -40.28 -4.92
N LEU A 58 -3.38 -39.73 -3.81
CA LEU A 58 -4.17 -40.48 -2.84
C LEU A 58 -5.50 -40.95 -3.46
N ASP A 59 -6.19 -40.11 -4.23
CA ASP A 59 -7.47 -40.44 -4.86
C ASP A 59 -7.34 -41.56 -5.91
N ALA A 60 -6.18 -41.66 -6.56
CA ALA A 60 -5.85 -42.73 -7.50
C ALA A 60 -5.66 -44.11 -6.83
N ARG A 61 -5.63 -44.20 -5.49
CA ARG A 61 -5.51 -45.47 -4.76
C ARG A 61 -6.77 -46.32 -4.91
N THR A 62 -6.58 -47.62 -5.13
CA THR A 62 -7.67 -48.59 -5.28
C THR A 62 -8.14 -49.19 -3.95
N ASP A 63 -7.34 -49.08 -2.89
CA ASP A 63 -7.57 -49.68 -1.57
C ASP A 63 -8.24 -48.72 -0.55
N LEU A 64 -8.72 -47.55 -0.99
CA LEU A 64 -9.46 -46.63 -0.12
C LEU A 64 -10.86 -47.15 0.23
N GLU A 65 -11.22 -47.09 1.51
CA GLU A 65 -12.59 -47.32 1.96
C GLU A 65 -13.58 -46.35 1.29
N PRO A 66 -14.83 -46.76 0.99
CA PRO A 66 -15.78 -45.94 0.23
C PRO A 66 -16.04 -44.56 0.83
N LYS A 67 -16.21 -44.48 2.16
CA LYS A 67 -16.44 -43.22 2.87
C LYS A 67 -15.24 -42.28 2.73
N LEU A 68 -14.02 -42.81 2.94
CA LEU A 68 -12.79 -42.03 2.82
C LEU A 68 -12.58 -41.51 1.40
N ARG A 69 -12.91 -42.31 0.38
CA ARG A 69 -12.86 -41.91 -1.03
C ARG A 69 -13.81 -40.75 -1.32
N GLU A 70 -15.05 -40.81 -0.81
CA GLU A 70 -16.02 -39.72 -0.99
C GLU A 70 -15.56 -38.42 -0.31
N GLU A 71 -15.13 -38.51 0.96
CA GLU A 71 -14.60 -37.38 1.72
C GLU A 71 -13.35 -36.77 1.05
N LEU A 72 -12.45 -37.61 0.52
CA LEU A 72 -11.28 -37.19 -0.22
C LEU A 72 -11.64 -36.44 -1.49
N GLY A 73 -12.60 -36.92 -2.27
CA GLY A 73 -13.07 -36.23 -3.48
C GLY A 73 -13.59 -34.82 -3.16
N ARG A 74 -14.36 -34.68 -2.08
CA ARG A 74 -14.88 -33.37 -1.63
C ARG A 74 -13.76 -32.44 -1.16
N LEU A 75 -12.84 -32.92 -0.32
CA LEU A 75 -11.69 -32.14 0.13
C LEU A 75 -10.81 -31.71 -1.05
N THR A 76 -10.50 -32.63 -1.97
CA THR A 76 -9.70 -32.37 -3.17
C THR A 76 -10.33 -31.29 -4.03
N ALA A 77 -11.64 -31.29 -4.20
CA ALA A 77 -12.36 -30.22 -4.90
C ALA A 77 -12.21 -28.85 -4.21
N VAL A 78 -12.25 -28.81 -2.88
CA VAL A 78 -12.02 -27.56 -2.12
C VAL A 78 -10.58 -27.07 -2.26
N VAL A 79 -9.59 -27.97 -2.17
CA VAL A 79 -8.18 -27.62 -2.38
C VAL A 79 -7.94 -27.13 -3.81
N GLN A 80 -8.50 -27.81 -4.79
CA GLN A 80 -8.42 -27.40 -6.20
C GLN A 80 -9.00 -25.99 -6.39
N ARG A 81 -10.16 -25.72 -5.79
CA ARG A 81 -10.77 -24.40 -5.80
C ARG A 81 -9.88 -23.36 -5.12
N TRP A 82 -9.30 -23.70 -3.98
CA TRP A 82 -8.39 -22.80 -3.26
C TRP A 82 -7.16 -22.38 -4.09
N VAL A 83 -6.63 -23.29 -4.91
CA VAL A 83 -5.46 -23.07 -5.77
C VAL A 83 -5.83 -22.30 -7.05
N TYR A 84 -6.91 -22.69 -7.74
CA TYR A 84 -7.18 -22.25 -9.11
C TYR A 84 -8.38 -21.34 -9.29
N GLU A 85 -9.24 -21.15 -8.27
CA GLU A 85 -10.37 -20.23 -8.39
C GLU A 85 -9.85 -18.80 -8.59
N PRO A 86 -10.27 -18.11 -9.67
CA PRO A 86 -9.86 -16.73 -9.92
C PRO A 86 -10.26 -15.78 -8.78
N ARG A 87 -11.42 -16.03 -8.16
CA ARG A 87 -11.96 -15.25 -7.03
C ARG A 87 -11.49 -15.84 -5.70
N LEU A 88 -10.70 -15.06 -4.95
CA LEU A 88 -9.99 -15.52 -3.77
C LEU A 88 -10.89 -15.97 -2.62
N PHE A 89 -11.98 -15.22 -2.37
CA PHE A 89 -12.75 -15.36 -1.12
C PHE A 89 -14.25 -15.59 -1.31
N GLN A 90 -14.81 -15.12 -2.44
CA GLN A 90 -16.27 -14.94 -2.60
C GLN A 90 -17.07 -16.23 -2.42
N TRP A 91 -16.44 -17.38 -2.61
CA TRP A 91 -17.07 -18.68 -2.50
C TRP A 91 -17.15 -19.25 -1.07
N PHE A 92 -16.34 -18.77 -0.14
CA PHE A 92 -16.39 -19.19 1.27
C PHE A 92 -16.83 -18.08 2.22
N ASP A 93 -16.72 -16.80 1.83
CA ASP A 93 -16.98 -15.67 2.74
C ASP A 93 -18.36 -15.75 3.39
N LYS A 94 -19.42 -15.84 2.58
CA LYS A 94 -20.79 -15.86 3.10
C LYS A 94 -21.03 -17.02 4.08
N PRO A 95 -20.67 -18.28 3.77
CA PRO A 95 -20.72 -19.37 4.74
C PRO A 95 -19.98 -19.06 6.05
N ILE A 96 -18.75 -18.56 5.96
CA ILE A 96 -17.90 -18.29 7.12
C ILE A 96 -18.48 -17.18 8.00
N ARG A 97 -18.94 -16.07 7.41
CA ARG A 97 -19.62 -15.01 8.18
C ARG A 97 -20.90 -15.48 8.86
N ALA A 98 -21.66 -16.35 8.19
CA ALA A 98 -22.94 -16.81 8.71
C ALA A 98 -22.82 -17.91 9.77
N LYS A 99 -21.85 -18.81 9.65
CA LYS A 99 -21.78 -20.06 10.43
C LYS A 99 -20.48 -20.25 11.19
N LEU A 100 -19.48 -19.39 10.97
CA LEU A 100 -18.09 -19.59 11.40
C LEU A 100 -17.52 -20.92 10.88
N ASP A 101 -18.05 -21.41 9.76
CA ASP A 101 -17.72 -22.71 9.22
C ASP A 101 -17.92 -22.76 7.71
N TYR A 102 -17.21 -23.71 7.10
CA TYR A 102 -17.36 -24.09 5.71
C TYR A 102 -17.57 -25.61 5.67
N ASP A 103 -18.58 -26.06 4.94
CA ASP A 103 -18.88 -27.48 4.84
C ASP A 103 -17.94 -28.14 3.82
N PHE A 104 -16.93 -28.84 4.31
CA PHE A 104 -16.01 -29.64 3.50
C PHE A 104 -16.59 -31.02 3.15
N GLY A 105 -17.71 -31.41 3.78
CA GLY A 105 -18.28 -32.74 3.65
C GLY A 105 -17.37 -33.86 4.17
N VAL A 106 -16.50 -33.56 5.14
CA VAL A 106 -15.57 -34.48 5.82
C VAL A 106 -15.91 -34.51 7.31
N GLY A 107 -16.21 -35.69 7.87
CA GLY A 107 -16.60 -35.82 9.27
C GLY A 107 -15.43 -35.63 10.27
N PRO A 108 -15.70 -35.29 11.54
CA PRO A 108 -14.67 -35.07 12.56
C PRO A 108 -13.83 -36.31 12.88
N ASP A 109 -14.38 -37.51 12.69
CA ASP A 109 -13.68 -38.79 12.90
C ASP A 109 -12.85 -39.23 11.68
N SER A 110 -12.90 -38.47 10.57
CA SER A 110 -12.15 -38.79 9.36
C SER A 110 -10.66 -38.50 9.54
N PRO A 111 -9.74 -39.33 9.02
CA PRO A 111 -8.31 -39.01 9.00
C PRO A 111 -7.98 -37.77 8.15
N LEU A 112 -8.91 -37.33 7.28
CA LEU A 112 -8.78 -36.10 6.49
C LEU A 112 -9.24 -34.85 7.25
N TYR A 113 -9.91 -34.99 8.40
CA TYR A 113 -10.45 -33.84 9.14
C TYR A 113 -9.40 -32.78 9.49
N PRO A 114 -8.17 -33.11 9.93
CA PRO A 114 -7.14 -32.11 10.21
C PRO A 114 -6.76 -31.27 8.97
N LEU A 115 -6.86 -31.81 7.75
CA LEU A 115 -6.63 -31.03 6.51
C LEU A 115 -7.69 -29.95 6.34
N THR A 116 -8.97 -30.25 6.66
CA THR A 116 -10.04 -29.24 6.63
C THR A 116 -9.77 -28.09 7.60
N CYS A 117 -9.12 -28.39 8.74
CA CYS A 117 -8.81 -27.39 9.76
C CYS A 117 -7.78 -26.36 9.27
N ILE A 118 -6.85 -26.75 8.39
CA ILE A 118 -5.91 -25.80 7.73
C ILE A 118 -6.71 -24.72 6.99
N TYR A 119 -7.64 -25.14 6.13
CA TYR A 119 -8.42 -24.23 5.30
C TYR A 119 -9.45 -23.45 6.09
N ARG A 120 -10.18 -24.10 7.01
CA ARG A 120 -11.16 -23.42 7.88
C ARG A 120 -10.50 -22.33 8.71
N GLY A 121 -9.32 -22.61 9.29
CA GLY A 121 -8.53 -21.62 10.01
C GLY A 121 -8.19 -20.41 9.14
N ARG A 122 -7.65 -20.64 7.92
CA ARG A 122 -7.31 -19.57 6.97
C ARG A 122 -8.54 -18.73 6.59
N MET A 123 -9.65 -19.38 6.26
CA MET A 123 -10.90 -18.71 5.92
C MET A 123 -11.40 -17.81 7.06
N LEU A 124 -11.45 -18.33 8.28
CA LEU A 124 -11.86 -17.57 9.47
C LEU A 124 -10.96 -16.36 9.71
N VAL A 125 -9.64 -16.55 9.64
CA VAL A 125 -8.68 -15.46 9.84
C VAL A 125 -8.89 -14.36 8.81
N TRP A 126 -8.92 -14.69 7.52
CA TRP A 126 -9.01 -13.68 6.47
C TRP A 126 -10.36 -12.99 6.44
N THR A 127 -11.48 -13.70 6.70
CA THR A 127 -12.79 -13.06 6.85
C THR A 127 -12.82 -12.10 8.04
N ALA A 128 -12.28 -12.49 9.20
CA ALA A 128 -12.21 -11.57 10.35
C ALA A 128 -11.26 -10.40 10.10
N ASN A 129 -10.18 -10.64 9.34
CA ASN A 129 -9.23 -9.60 8.94
C ASN A 129 -9.90 -8.57 8.02
N GLU A 130 -10.87 -8.98 7.22
CA GLU A 130 -11.49 -8.08 6.26
C GLU A 130 -12.47 -7.09 6.91
N TYR A 131 -13.45 -7.61 7.64
CA TYR A 131 -14.60 -6.79 7.99
C TYR A 131 -14.38 -6.00 9.27
N GLY A 132 -14.51 -4.67 9.19
CA GLY A 132 -14.39 -3.77 10.33
C GLY A 132 -15.40 -4.04 11.46
N ASN A 133 -16.58 -4.57 11.15
CA ASN A 133 -17.58 -4.97 12.14
C ASN A 133 -17.29 -6.32 12.81
N ILE A 134 -16.33 -7.11 12.34
CA ILE A 134 -15.81 -8.28 13.04
C ILE A 134 -14.55 -7.87 13.79
N LEU A 135 -13.58 -7.30 13.07
CA LEU A 135 -12.27 -6.93 13.61
C LEU A 135 -12.38 -5.87 14.70
N GLY A 136 -13.32 -4.93 14.56
CA GLY A 136 -13.42 -3.75 15.39
C GLY A 136 -14.04 -3.97 16.78
N TYR A 137 -14.74 -5.08 16.99
CA TYR A 137 -15.44 -5.41 18.23
C TYR A 137 -14.82 -6.62 18.90
N HIS A 138 -14.50 -6.50 20.18
CA HIS A 138 -13.77 -7.52 20.95
C HIS A 138 -14.42 -8.90 20.84
N ASP A 139 -15.71 -9.02 21.16
CA ASP A 139 -16.38 -10.33 21.24
C ASP A 139 -16.51 -11.00 19.88
N GLU A 140 -16.83 -10.23 18.83
CA GLU A 140 -16.86 -10.73 17.46
C GLU A 140 -15.46 -11.16 16.99
N ARG A 141 -14.44 -10.34 17.26
CA ARG A 141 -13.04 -10.67 16.96
C ARG A 141 -12.61 -11.97 17.65
N ARG A 142 -12.88 -12.14 18.95
CA ARG A 142 -12.58 -13.38 19.69
C ARG A 142 -13.28 -14.58 19.07
N ARG A 143 -14.57 -14.45 18.76
CA ARG A 143 -15.39 -15.53 18.18
C ARG A 143 -14.79 -16.13 16.91
N PHE A 144 -14.21 -15.29 16.04
CA PHE A 144 -13.53 -15.77 14.83
C PHE A 144 -12.12 -16.29 15.11
N PHE A 145 -11.30 -15.51 15.82
CA PHE A 145 -9.88 -15.85 15.99
C PHE A 145 -9.64 -17.02 16.93
N ASP A 146 -10.41 -17.18 18.01
CA ASP A 146 -10.29 -18.34 18.89
C ASP A 146 -10.60 -19.64 18.12
N ARG A 147 -11.67 -19.64 17.33
CA ARG A 147 -12.03 -20.78 16.48
C ARG A 147 -10.96 -21.04 15.40
N ALA A 148 -10.38 -19.99 14.82
CA ALA A 148 -9.31 -20.14 13.84
C ALA A 148 -8.06 -20.78 14.47
N VAL A 149 -7.63 -20.28 15.63
CA VAL A 149 -6.48 -20.81 16.37
C VAL A 149 -6.71 -22.27 16.78
N ASP A 150 -7.91 -22.64 17.22
CA ASP A 150 -8.22 -24.03 17.56
C ASP A 150 -8.13 -24.96 16.35
N ASN A 151 -8.59 -24.51 15.17
CA ASN A 151 -8.40 -25.26 13.92
C ASN A 151 -6.91 -25.42 13.58
N PHE A 152 -6.11 -24.36 13.70
CA PHE A 152 -4.66 -24.47 13.47
C PHE A 152 -3.97 -25.37 14.49
N ARG A 153 -4.40 -25.40 15.74
CA ARG A 153 -3.88 -26.35 16.75
C ARG A 153 -4.20 -27.80 16.42
N ILE A 154 -5.40 -28.08 15.91
CA ILE A 154 -5.77 -29.42 15.42
C ILE A 154 -4.86 -29.82 14.25
N ALA A 155 -4.72 -28.94 13.25
CA ALA A 155 -3.85 -29.19 12.11
C ALA A 155 -2.39 -29.39 12.52
N ASN A 156 -1.84 -28.55 13.40
CA ASN A 156 -0.45 -28.62 13.84
C ASN A 156 -0.11 -29.91 14.59
N ARG A 157 -1.06 -30.46 15.37
CA ARG A 157 -0.87 -31.76 16.03
C ARG A 157 -0.76 -32.91 15.03
N ALA A 158 -1.52 -32.86 13.94
CA ALA A 158 -1.47 -33.87 12.89
C ALA A 158 -0.28 -33.68 11.93
N PHE A 159 0.09 -32.41 11.67
CA PHE A 159 1.04 -31.99 10.64
C PHE A 159 2.06 -30.99 11.20
N PRO A 160 2.94 -31.42 12.13
CA PRO A 160 3.83 -30.52 12.86
C PRO A 160 4.92 -29.88 11.99
N GLU A 161 5.17 -30.40 10.78
CA GLU A 161 6.17 -29.84 9.88
C GLU A 161 5.61 -28.68 9.04
N ASN A 162 4.27 -28.57 8.91
CA ASN A 162 3.62 -27.54 8.10
C ASN A 162 3.93 -26.13 8.59
N ARG A 163 4.80 -25.40 7.86
CA ARG A 163 5.23 -24.05 8.23
C ARG A 163 4.15 -22.99 8.05
N ILE A 164 3.17 -23.19 7.17
CA ILE A 164 2.03 -22.26 7.04
C ILE A 164 1.17 -22.31 8.30
N VAL A 165 0.83 -23.50 8.80
CA VAL A 165 0.07 -23.65 10.06
C VAL A 165 0.84 -23.05 11.23
N ARG A 166 2.14 -23.32 11.33
CA ARG A 166 3.00 -22.75 12.39
C ARG A 166 3.12 -21.23 12.28
N MET A 167 3.11 -20.67 11.06
CA MET A 167 3.06 -19.23 10.82
C MET A 167 1.81 -18.58 11.42
N TYR A 168 0.62 -19.15 11.19
CA TYR A 168 -0.60 -18.66 11.85
C TYR A 168 -0.59 -18.87 13.37
N LEU A 169 0.15 -19.86 13.87
CA LEU A 169 0.36 -20.08 15.30
C LEU A 169 1.45 -19.17 15.92
N GLY A 170 2.07 -18.29 15.14
CA GLY A 170 3.03 -17.30 15.63
C GLY A 170 4.50 -17.66 15.48
N GLU A 171 4.86 -18.73 14.76
CA GLU A 171 6.24 -19.01 14.37
C GLU A 171 6.57 -18.28 13.06
N PRO A 172 7.50 -17.30 13.02
CA PRO A 172 7.79 -16.55 11.80
C PRO A 172 8.23 -17.46 10.65
N PHE A 173 7.67 -17.27 9.47
CA PHE A 173 8.18 -17.89 8.25
C PHE A 173 9.49 -17.18 7.86
N PRO A 174 10.65 -17.86 7.84
CA PRO A 174 11.94 -17.22 7.62
C PRO A 174 12.11 -16.63 6.22
N PRO A 175 13.10 -15.74 6.03
CA PRO A 175 13.38 -15.11 4.74
C PRO A 175 13.67 -16.12 3.63
N LEU A 176 13.10 -15.89 2.44
CA LEU A 176 13.35 -16.70 1.24
C LEU A 176 14.71 -16.42 0.60
N LYS A 177 15.21 -15.19 0.78
CA LYS A 177 16.46 -14.69 0.21
C LYS A 177 17.24 -13.90 1.26
N GLU A 178 18.55 -14.07 1.22
CA GLU A 178 19.51 -13.25 1.96
C GLU A 178 20.10 -12.18 1.04
N TYR A 179 20.36 -10.99 1.60
CA TYR A 179 20.98 -9.88 0.88
C TYR A 179 22.31 -9.55 1.54
N PRO A 180 23.42 -10.14 1.07
CA PRO A 180 24.71 -9.99 1.72
C PRO A 180 25.13 -8.52 1.78
N ARG A 181 25.88 -8.18 2.82
CA ARG A 181 26.49 -6.85 2.93
C ARG A 181 27.58 -6.71 1.89
N VAL A 182 27.64 -5.53 1.28
CA VAL A 182 28.75 -5.16 0.37
C VAL A 182 29.73 -4.31 1.16
N PRO A 183 31.04 -4.61 1.15
CA PRO A 183 32.05 -3.79 1.79
C PRO A 183 31.96 -2.32 1.34
N GLY A 184 32.06 -1.38 2.28
CA GLY A 184 31.95 0.05 2.00
C GLY A 184 30.52 0.58 1.83
N ALA A 185 29.49 -0.28 1.80
CA ALA A 185 28.10 0.17 1.80
C ALA A 185 27.70 0.75 3.17
N PRO A 186 27.18 1.99 3.24
CA PRO A 186 26.65 2.54 4.48
C PRO A 186 25.49 1.69 5.02
N GLU A 187 25.31 1.69 6.34
CA GLU A 187 24.29 0.84 6.96
C GLU A 187 22.87 1.19 6.49
N TRP A 188 22.55 2.48 6.35
CA TRP A 188 21.25 2.91 5.81
C TRP A 188 21.02 2.36 4.39
N ALA A 189 22.05 2.34 3.56
CA ALA A 189 21.95 1.87 2.17
C ALA A 189 21.70 0.36 2.12
N VAL A 190 22.38 -0.42 2.99
CA VAL A 190 22.20 -1.86 3.12
C VAL A 190 20.74 -2.22 3.42
N TRP A 191 20.14 -1.53 4.40
CA TRP A 191 18.76 -1.79 4.83
C TRP A 191 17.71 -1.21 3.89
N GLN A 192 17.98 -0.06 3.26
CA GLN A 192 17.08 0.49 2.24
C GLN A 192 17.01 -0.44 1.02
N ARG A 193 18.17 -0.88 0.49
CA ARG A 193 18.22 -1.83 -0.62
C ARG A 193 17.46 -3.11 -0.28
N GLU A 194 17.70 -3.71 0.89
CA GLU A 194 16.97 -4.93 1.26
C GLU A 194 15.45 -4.70 1.34
N SER A 195 15.02 -3.56 1.86
CA SER A 195 13.59 -3.21 1.89
C SER A 195 12.99 -3.04 0.49
N LEU A 196 13.69 -2.35 -0.41
CA LEU A 196 13.27 -2.17 -1.81
C LEU A 196 13.21 -3.49 -2.57
N GLU A 197 14.21 -4.35 -2.39
CA GLU A 197 14.26 -5.69 -2.98
C GLU A 197 13.06 -6.54 -2.55
N ARG A 198 12.84 -6.66 -1.24
CA ARG A 198 11.75 -7.49 -0.69
C ARG A 198 10.38 -6.95 -1.07
N LEU A 199 10.19 -5.64 -1.06
CA LEU A 199 8.94 -5.03 -1.53
C LEU A 199 8.73 -5.32 -3.02
N THR A 200 9.78 -5.21 -3.83
CA THR A 200 9.70 -5.54 -5.27
C THR A 200 9.37 -7.02 -5.47
N ASP A 201 9.90 -7.93 -4.65
CA ASP A 201 9.56 -9.37 -4.71
C ASP A 201 8.08 -9.61 -4.40
N VAL A 202 7.51 -8.93 -3.40
CA VAL A 202 6.07 -9.02 -3.10
C VAL A 202 5.24 -8.52 -4.30
N VAL A 203 5.57 -7.36 -4.85
CA VAL A 203 4.83 -6.78 -5.99
C VAL A 203 4.91 -7.68 -7.22
N LEU A 204 6.11 -8.14 -7.59
CA LEU A 204 6.29 -9.01 -8.74
C LEU A 204 5.61 -10.36 -8.56
N TRP A 205 5.58 -10.91 -7.34
CA TRP A 205 4.85 -12.14 -7.06
C TRP A 205 3.37 -12.00 -7.43
N TRP A 206 2.71 -10.90 -7.02
CA TRP A 206 1.31 -10.64 -7.37
C TRP A 206 1.12 -10.51 -8.88
N ILE A 207 1.99 -9.76 -9.55
CA ILE A 207 1.92 -9.60 -11.02
C ILE A 207 2.13 -10.94 -11.73
N GLU A 208 3.02 -11.80 -11.24
CA GLU A 208 3.38 -13.07 -11.89
C GLU A 208 2.40 -14.20 -11.64
N HIS A 209 1.80 -14.24 -10.46
CA HIS A 209 1.01 -15.39 -10.01
C HIS A 209 -0.49 -15.09 -9.96
N ARG A 210 -0.89 -13.82 -9.94
CA ARG A 210 -2.27 -13.40 -9.64
C ARG A 210 -2.89 -12.48 -10.66
N LEU A 211 -2.12 -11.68 -11.40
CA LEU A 211 -2.65 -10.84 -12.48
C LEU A 211 -3.28 -11.71 -13.57
N GLN A 212 -4.59 -11.58 -13.74
CA GLN A 212 -5.40 -12.29 -14.71
C GLN A 212 -5.36 -11.57 -16.06
N SER A 213 -5.76 -12.28 -17.13
CA SER A 213 -5.82 -11.72 -18.48
C SER A 213 -6.84 -10.59 -18.63
N ASP A 214 -7.84 -10.52 -17.75
CA ASP A 214 -8.81 -9.43 -17.70
C ASP A 214 -8.32 -8.23 -16.87
N GLY A 215 -7.19 -8.36 -16.17
CA GLY A 215 -6.59 -7.33 -15.33
C GLY A 215 -6.76 -7.52 -13.82
N GLN A 216 -7.64 -8.39 -13.34
CA GLN A 216 -7.88 -8.57 -11.90
C GLN A 216 -6.77 -9.39 -11.20
N TYR A 217 -6.64 -9.26 -9.88
CA TYR A 217 -5.76 -10.08 -9.01
C TYR A 217 -6.54 -11.12 -8.18
N GLY A 218 -7.86 -10.96 -8.09
CA GLY A 218 -8.78 -11.95 -7.56
C GLY A 218 -9.54 -11.53 -6.30
N GLY A 219 -9.25 -10.35 -5.72
CA GLY A 219 -10.13 -9.71 -4.74
C GLY A 219 -11.38 -9.13 -5.40
N GLY A 220 -11.28 -8.79 -6.69
CA GLY A 220 -12.31 -8.08 -7.43
C GLY A 220 -11.90 -6.62 -7.63
N TRP A 221 -12.58 -5.92 -8.53
CA TRP A 221 -12.18 -4.58 -8.94
C TRP A 221 -11.98 -3.59 -7.80
N ASP A 222 -12.89 -3.60 -6.81
CA ASP A 222 -12.89 -2.63 -5.71
C ASP A 222 -11.72 -2.87 -4.74
N ASP A 223 -11.40 -4.13 -4.39
CA ASP A 223 -10.25 -4.45 -3.53
C ASP A 223 -8.92 -4.36 -4.28
N ASP A 224 -8.88 -4.90 -5.51
CA ASP A 224 -7.66 -4.99 -6.32
C ASP A 224 -7.11 -3.60 -6.64
N CYS A 225 -7.99 -2.58 -6.71
CA CYS A 225 -7.57 -1.22 -6.99
C CYS A 225 -6.72 -0.63 -5.88
N GLU A 226 -6.81 -1.10 -4.64
CA GLU A 226 -6.05 -0.51 -3.53
C GLU A 226 -4.59 -0.96 -3.45
N MET A 227 -4.23 -2.05 -4.13
CA MET A 227 -2.92 -2.70 -4.00
C MET A 227 -1.76 -1.72 -4.26
N TRP A 228 -1.90 -0.86 -5.26
CA TRP A 228 -0.86 0.08 -5.70
C TRP A 228 -0.41 1.04 -4.60
N ARG A 229 -1.26 1.34 -3.60
CA ARG A 229 -0.94 2.26 -2.49
C ARG A 229 0.30 1.79 -1.73
N SER A 230 0.49 0.47 -1.68
CA SER A 230 1.66 -0.16 -1.07
C SER A 230 2.86 -0.31 -2.03
N TRP A 231 2.63 -0.20 -3.34
CA TRP A 231 3.66 -0.33 -4.38
C TRP A 231 4.40 0.98 -4.64
N VAL A 232 3.87 2.10 -4.14
CA VAL A 232 4.38 3.47 -4.37
C VAL A 232 5.89 3.60 -4.21
N PRO A 233 6.56 3.04 -3.18
CA PRO A 233 8.02 3.18 -3.06
C PRO A 233 8.77 2.60 -4.25
N VAL A 234 8.32 1.48 -4.84
CA VAL A 234 9.00 0.81 -5.97
C VAL A 234 8.42 1.20 -7.33
N MET A 235 7.20 1.73 -7.37
CA MET A 235 6.48 2.11 -8.58
C MET A 235 6.62 3.59 -8.95
N ILE A 236 6.63 4.48 -7.94
CA ILE A 236 6.65 5.94 -8.16
C ILE A 236 8.05 6.52 -7.93
N ALA A 237 8.79 6.04 -6.92
CA ALA A 237 10.16 6.51 -6.69
C ALA A 237 11.15 5.95 -7.72
N PHE A 238 10.87 4.77 -8.27
CA PHE A 238 11.71 4.05 -9.23
C PHE A 238 10.95 3.74 -10.52
N GLU A 239 11.64 3.19 -11.52
CA GLU A 239 11.04 2.71 -12.76
C GLU A 239 11.21 1.19 -12.87
N HIS A 240 10.09 0.48 -13.02
CA HIS A 240 10.10 -0.95 -13.31
C HIS A 240 9.06 -1.25 -14.39
N PRO A 241 9.47 -1.57 -15.64
CA PRO A 241 8.55 -1.72 -16.77
C PRO A 241 7.36 -2.64 -16.50
N LYS A 242 7.62 -3.83 -15.93
CA LYS A 242 6.56 -4.79 -15.58
C LYS A 242 5.54 -4.27 -14.56
N ILE A 243 5.95 -3.47 -13.57
CA ILE A 243 5.04 -2.88 -12.58
C ILE A 243 4.19 -1.79 -13.26
N THR A 244 4.84 -0.93 -14.07
CA THR A 244 4.16 0.11 -14.85
C THR A 244 3.13 -0.48 -15.80
N GLU A 245 3.48 -1.54 -16.53
CA GLU A 245 2.59 -2.24 -17.47
C GLU A 245 1.41 -2.89 -16.74
N ALA A 246 1.66 -3.56 -15.61
CA ALA A 246 0.61 -4.16 -14.79
C ALA A 246 -0.39 -3.12 -14.25
N GLN A 247 0.11 -2.00 -13.72
CA GLN A 247 -0.74 -0.91 -13.25
C GLN A 247 -1.54 -0.28 -14.38
N ALA A 248 -0.93 -0.11 -15.57
CA ALA A 248 -1.62 0.43 -16.74
C ALA A 248 -2.70 -0.51 -17.28
N LEU A 249 -2.43 -1.82 -17.29
CA LEU A 249 -3.42 -2.85 -17.66
C LEU A 249 -4.61 -2.80 -16.70
N PHE A 250 -4.35 -2.90 -15.39
CA PHE A 250 -5.39 -2.84 -14.37
C PHE A 250 -6.24 -1.57 -14.47
N SER A 251 -5.59 -0.41 -14.51
CA SER A 251 -6.27 0.89 -14.52
C SER A 251 -7.17 1.06 -15.75
N ARG A 252 -6.71 0.62 -16.93
CA ARG A 252 -7.54 0.64 -18.15
C ARG A 252 -8.68 -0.37 -18.09
N ALA A 253 -8.43 -1.58 -17.58
CA ALA A 253 -9.43 -2.63 -17.48
C ALA A 253 -10.57 -2.26 -16.52
N LEU A 254 -10.25 -1.78 -15.31
CA LEU A 254 -11.23 -1.33 -14.34
C LEU A 254 -12.08 -0.16 -14.87
N LEU A 255 -11.44 0.84 -15.48
CA LEU A 255 -12.15 2.01 -16.01
C LEU A 255 -12.88 1.74 -17.33
N SER A 256 -12.74 0.53 -17.89
CA SER A 256 -13.52 0.05 -19.04
C SER A 256 -14.77 -0.72 -18.63
N GLN A 257 -14.93 -1.05 -17.34
CA GLN A 257 -16.10 -1.74 -16.84
C GLN A 257 -17.37 -0.91 -17.09
N GLU A 258 -18.48 -1.59 -17.38
CA GLU A 258 -19.77 -0.96 -17.75
C GLU A 258 -20.28 0.01 -16.67
N TYR A 259 -20.05 -0.29 -15.40
CA TYR A 259 -20.44 0.59 -14.28
C TYR A 259 -19.57 1.85 -14.16
N MET A 260 -18.42 1.92 -14.84
CA MET A 260 -17.49 3.06 -14.86
C MET A 260 -17.57 3.91 -16.13
N ARG A 261 -18.41 3.53 -17.11
CA ARG A 261 -18.39 4.14 -18.47
C ARG A 261 -18.68 5.64 -18.52
N ASP A 262 -19.27 6.21 -17.46
CA ASP A 262 -19.56 7.66 -17.35
C ASP A 262 -18.39 8.47 -16.73
N GLY A 263 -17.23 7.83 -16.55
CA GLY A 263 -16.01 8.40 -15.99
C GLY A 263 -15.92 8.38 -14.45
N TYR A 264 -16.94 7.80 -13.80
CA TYR A 264 -17.03 7.51 -12.38
C TYR A 264 -18.05 6.36 -12.20
N THR A 265 -18.11 5.73 -11.02
CA THR A 265 -19.06 4.63 -10.80
C THR A 265 -20.51 5.08 -10.94
N ARG A 266 -21.36 4.23 -11.48
CA ARG A 266 -22.83 4.42 -11.54
C ARG A 266 -23.54 3.97 -10.28
N HIS A 267 -22.90 3.08 -9.52
CA HIS A 267 -23.44 2.63 -8.26
C HIS A 267 -23.40 3.79 -7.26
N VAL A 268 -24.46 3.91 -6.47
CA VAL A 268 -24.51 4.86 -5.37
C VAL A 268 -24.05 4.12 -4.12
N TYR A 269 -22.81 4.37 -3.74
CA TYR A 269 -22.23 3.96 -2.46
C TYR A 269 -21.75 5.21 -1.72
N ASP A 270 -21.20 5.02 -0.53
CA ASP A 270 -20.58 6.14 0.16
C ASP A 270 -19.28 6.59 -0.53
N VAL A 271 -18.77 7.76 -0.14
CA VAL A 271 -17.68 8.45 -0.83
C VAL A 271 -16.36 7.70 -0.78
N GLU A 272 -16.12 6.86 0.24
CA GLU A 272 -14.95 5.98 0.26
C GLU A 272 -15.00 5.01 -0.94
N HIS A 273 -16.03 4.16 -0.97
CA HIS A 273 -16.17 3.10 -1.95
C HIS A 273 -16.41 3.61 -3.38
N THR A 274 -17.05 4.78 -3.55
CA THR A 274 -17.23 5.34 -4.89
C THR A 274 -15.98 6.03 -5.42
N ALA A 275 -15.13 6.57 -4.55
CA ALA A 275 -13.88 7.20 -4.94
C ALA A 275 -12.82 6.18 -5.37
N GLU A 276 -12.71 5.07 -4.64
CA GLU A 276 -11.68 4.02 -4.80
C GLU A 276 -11.40 3.63 -6.26
N PRO A 277 -12.37 3.12 -7.04
CA PRO A 277 -12.13 2.75 -8.44
C PRO A 277 -11.55 3.87 -9.30
N SER A 278 -11.82 5.14 -8.96
CA SER A 278 -11.36 6.31 -9.71
C SER A 278 -10.03 6.84 -9.20
N SER A 279 -9.90 7.11 -7.89
CA SER A 279 -8.65 7.61 -7.30
C SER A 279 -7.52 6.62 -7.51
N ASP A 280 -7.77 5.35 -7.23
CA ASP A 280 -6.72 4.32 -7.19
C ASP A 280 -6.34 3.76 -8.56
N THR A 281 -6.98 4.23 -9.62
CA THR A 281 -6.60 3.92 -11.01
C THR A 281 -6.08 5.14 -11.76
N ILE A 282 -6.67 6.32 -11.55
CA ILE A 282 -6.28 7.54 -12.26
C ILE A 282 -5.01 8.14 -11.65
N SER A 283 -4.93 8.30 -10.33
CA SER A 283 -3.76 8.89 -9.65
C SER A 283 -2.45 8.19 -9.97
N PRO A 284 -2.29 6.85 -9.85
CA PRO A 284 -1.03 6.19 -10.18
C PRO A 284 -0.65 6.41 -11.65
N MET A 285 -1.63 6.35 -12.56
CA MET A 285 -1.36 6.56 -13.98
C MET A 285 -1.01 8.00 -14.32
N MET A 286 -1.51 8.99 -13.57
CA MET A 286 -1.01 10.35 -13.69
C MET A 286 0.47 10.44 -13.30
N HIS A 287 0.97 9.66 -12.35
CA HIS A 287 2.42 9.63 -12.06
C HIS A 287 3.24 8.81 -13.07
N LEU A 288 2.69 7.69 -13.55
CA LEU A 288 3.40 6.79 -14.45
C LEU A 288 3.41 7.25 -15.91
N ALA A 289 2.30 7.82 -16.37
CA ALA A 289 2.08 8.31 -17.73
C ALA A 289 1.46 9.73 -17.72
N PRO A 290 2.15 10.73 -17.13
CA PRO A 290 1.63 12.09 -16.96
C PRO A 290 1.27 12.80 -18.27
N ASP A 291 1.89 12.43 -19.38
CA ASP A 291 1.68 13.04 -20.69
C ASP A 291 0.56 12.34 -21.49
N ASP A 292 0.01 11.23 -21.00
CA ASP A 292 -1.11 10.54 -21.64
C ASP A 292 -2.41 11.33 -21.39
N PRO A 293 -3.03 11.90 -22.44
CA PRO A 293 -4.19 12.78 -22.30
C PRO A 293 -5.41 12.08 -21.70
N GLN A 294 -5.47 10.75 -21.75
CA GLN A 294 -6.57 9.97 -21.17
C GLN A 294 -6.73 10.26 -19.67
N TRP A 295 -5.63 10.27 -18.91
CA TRP A 295 -5.68 10.43 -17.46
C TRP A 295 -6.06 11.86 -17.08
N ARG A 296 -5.58 12.85 -17.84
CA ARG A 296 -6.02 14.25 -17.71
C ARG A 296 -7.52 14.38 -17.94
N GLN A 297 -8.06 13.81 -19.02
CA GLN A 297 -9.49 13.89 -19.33
C GLN A 297 -10.34 13.25 -18.23
N ARG A 298 -9.90 12.11 -17.69
CA ARG A 298 -10.58 11.44 -16.57
C ARG A 298 -10.58 12.29 -15.29
N ALA A 299 -9.46 12.91 -14.94
CA ALA A 299 -9.41 13.86 -13.81
C ALA A 299 -10.34 15.07 -14.03
N LEU A 300 -10.38 15.64 -15.25
CA LEU A 300 -11.31 16.73 -15.58
C LEU A 300 -12.78 16.32 -15.49
N ARG A 301 -13.10 15.06 -15.79
CA ARG A 301 -14.46 14.52 -15.64
C ARG A 301 -14.91 14.51 -14.17
N LEU A 302 -14.02 14.22 -13.23
CA LEU A 302 -14.33 14.31 -11.79
C LEU A 302 -14.64 15.75 -11.38
N ALA A 303 -13.86 16.72 -11.87
CA ALA A 303 -14.11 18.15 -11.63
C ALA A 303 -15.45 18.62 -12.21
N GLU A 304 -15.82 18.14 -13.40
CA GLU A 304 -17.12 18.42 -14.00
C GLU A 304 -18.28 17.86 -13.15
N LEU A 305 -18.18 16.61 -12.69
CA LEU A 305 -19.19 15.99 -11.84
C LEU A 305 -19.31 16.71 -10.48
N MET A 306 -18.18 17.10 -9.88
CA MET A 306 -18.16 17.93 -8.68
C MET A 306 -18.91 19.24 -8.93
N GLU A 307 -18.59 19.94 -10.02
CA GLU A 307 -19.13 21.27 -10.33
C GLU A 307 -20.64 21.24 -10.61
N THR A 308 -21.10 20.25 -11.36
CA THR A 308 -22.44 20.19 -11.97
C THR A 308 -23.43 19.30 -11.22
N LEU A 309 -22.96 18.27 -10.51
CA LEU A 309 -23.81 17.24 -9.90
C LEU A 309 -23.60 17.12 -8.40
N TRP A 310 -22.38 16.79 -7.94
CA TRP A 310 -22.12 16.37 -6.55
C TRP A 310 -22.22 17.51 -5.55
N THR A 311 -21.88 18.73 -5.96
CA THR A 311 -21.90 19.91 -5.08
C THR A 311 -23.01 20.88 -5.43
N GLY A 312 -23.36 21.75 -4.48
CA GLY A 312 -24.31 22.85 -4.65
C GLY A 312 -23.97 24.03 -3.76
N ARG A 313 -24.81 25.07 -3.77
CA ARG A 313 -24.73 26.18 -2.80
C ARG A 313 -25.58 25.87 -1.58
N ASN A 314 -24.94 25.82 -0.42
CA ASN A 314 -25.62 25.60 0.86
C ASN A 314 -26.38 26.87 1.29
N GLU A 315 -27.16 26.80 2.38
CA GLU A 315 -27.96 27.93 2.92
C GLU A 315 -27.10 29.12 3.37
N ARG A 316 -25.78 28.91 3.52
CA ARG A 316 -24.78 29.95 3.80
C ARG A 316 -24.14 30.53 2.54
N GLY A 317 -24.59 30.12 1.35
CA GLY A 317 -24.05 30.56 0.05
C GLY A 317 -22.72 29.91 -0.35
N GLN A 318 -22.23 28.93 0.40
CA GLN A 318 -20.93 28.28 0.20
C GLN A 318 -21.08 27.03 -0.69
N ARG A 319 -20.03 26.65 -1.43
CA ARG A 319 -20.06 25.42 -2.25
C ARG A 319 -19.74 24.21 -1.39
N GLN A 320 -20.59 23.20 -1.41
CA GLN A 320 -20.49 22.04 -0.53
C GLN A 320 -20.97 20.78 -1.24
N PHE A 321 -20.38 19.62 -0.93
CA PHE A 321 -20.96 18.33 -1.34
C PHE A 321 -22.33 18.12 -0.71
N LYS A 322 -23.24 17.54 -1.50
CA LYS A 322 -24.65 17.37 -1.12
C LYS A 322 -24.88 16.12 -0.26
N SER A 323 -24.03 15.11 -0.40
CA SER A 323 -24.20 13.81 0.25
C SER A 323 -22.87 13.06 0.29
N THR A 324 -22.70 12.20 1.28
CA THR A 324 -21.64 11.18 1.29
C THR A 324 -21.95 10.04 0.33
N TYR A 325 -23.15 9.96 -0.24
CA TYR A 325 -23.53 8.92 -1.19
C TYR A 325 -23.87 9.52 -2.55
N PHE A 326 -23.08 9.19 -3.58
CA PHE A 326 -23.28 9.71 -4.92
C PHE A 326 -22.70 8.79 -5.99
N SER A 327 -22.96 9.09 -7.26
CA SER A 327 -22.43 8.38 -8.40
C SER A 327 -22.21 9.34 -9.57
N ALA A 328 -21.81 8.83 -10.74
CA ALA A 328 -21.70 9.61 -11.97
C ALA A 328 -23.04 10.21 -12.45
N GLN A 329 -24.17 9.70 -11.95
CA GLN A 329 -25.49 10.01 -12.48
C GLN A 329 -26.42 10.69 -11.48
N ARG A 330 -26.21 10.47 -10.18
CA ARG A 330 -27.10 11.00 -9.14
C ARG A 330 -26.40 11.19 -7.80
N VAL A 331 -27.03 11.95 -6.94
CA VAL A 331 -26.67 12.12 -5.53
C VAL A 331 -27.82 11.60 -4.68
N ASP A 332 -27.52 10.85 -3.62
CA ASP A 332 -28.55 10.37 -2.69
C ASP A 332 -29.13 11.53 -1.88
N PRO A 333 -30.47 11.76 -1.93
CA PRO A 333 -31.12 12.85 -1.21
C PRO A 333 -31.39 12.55 0.27
N ASP A 334 -31.06 11.35 0.78
CA ASP A 334 -31.31 10.99 2.18
C ASP A 334 -30.67 12.01 3.16
N PRO A 335 -31.45 12.70 4.02
CA PRO A 335 -30.96 13.71 4.94
C PRO A 335 -30.00 13.17 6.01
N VAL A 336 -29.96 11.85 6.25
CA VAL A 336 -28.98 11.20 7.11
C VAL A 336 -27.60 11.23 6.45
N ARG A 337 -27.55 11.01 5.13
CA ARG A 337 -26.33 10.93 4.31
C ARG A 337 -25.89 12.28 3.77
N ALA A 338 -26.73 13.31 3.90
CA ALA A 338 -26.51 14.67 3.40
C ALA A 338 -25.38 15.43 4.14
N CYS A 339 -24.13 15.00 3.97
CA CYS A 339 -22.94 15.58 4.57
C CYS A 339 -21.82 15.75 3.53
N ASP A 340 -21.03 16.82 3.67
CA ASP A 340 -19.68 16.95 3.12
C ASP A 340 -18.69 16.55 4.22
N THR A 341 -17.67 15.77 3.90
CA THR A 341 -16.74 15.17 4.86
C THR A 341 -15.31 15.30 4.35
N PRO A 342 -14.28 15.29 5.22
CA PRO A 342 -12.91 15.30 4.76
C PRO A 342 -12.59 14.19 3.75
N TYR A 343 -13.32 13.06 3.78
CA TYR A 343 -13.15 11.95 2.84
C TYR A 343 -13.44 12.32 1.38
N HIS A 344 -14.20 13.39 1.10
CA HIS A 344 -14.48 13.85 -0.26
C HIS A 344 -13.23 14.32 -1.01
N VAL A 345 -12.12 14.63 -0.32
CA VAL A 345 -10.83 14.82 -1.01
C VAL A 345 -10.40 13.59 -1.80
N ARG A 346 -10.79 12.37 -1.39
CA ARG A 346 -10.46 11.13 -2.12
C ARG A 346 -11.10 11.10 -3.50
N ALA A 347 -12.39 11.45 -3.58
CA ALA A 347 -13.10 11.55 -4.86
C ALA A 347 -12.50 12.61 -5.80
N MET A 348 -11.87 13.64 -5.23
CA MET A 348 -11.26 14.74 -5.98
C MET A 348 -9.75 14.60 -6.18
N GLU A 349 -9.12 13.56 -5.65
CA GLU A 349 -7.66 13.41 -5.63
C GLU A 349 -7.02 13.56 -7.02
N PRO A 350 -7.47 12.84 -8.08
CA PRO A 350 -6.87 13.01 -9.40
C PRO A 350 -6.98 14.44 -9.95
N ALA A 351 -8.09 15.12 -9.66
CA ALA A 351 -8.31 16.49 -10.11
C ALA A 351 -7.49 17.52 -9.31
N LEU A 352 -7.24 17.27 -8.02
CA LEU A 352 -6.30 18.07 -7.20
C LEU A 352 -4.86 17.91 -7.71
N VAL A 353 -4.43 16.69 -8.03
CA VAL A 353 -3.12 16.43 -8.65
C VAL A 353 -3.02 17.09 -10.02
N LEU A 354 -4.11 17.11 -10.80
CA LEU A 354 -4.13 17.81 -12.09
C LEU A 354 -3.97 19.33 -11.89
N TRP A 355 -4.67 19.90 -10.91
CA TRP A 355 -4.56 21.33 -10.59
C TRP A 355 -3.14 21.71 -10.18
N LEU A 356 -2.51 20.94 -9.28
CA LEU A 356 -1.12 21.12 -8.87
C LEU A 356 -0.18 21.25 -10.08
N ARG A 357 -0.34 20.37 -11.07
CA ARG A 357 0.60 20.28 -12.20
C ARG A 357 0.36 21.31 -13.30
N THR A 358 -0.87 21.81 -13.43
CA THR A 358 -1.27 22.62 -14.57
C THR A 358 -1.57 24.07 -14.22
N GLY A 359 -1.90 24.36 -12.96
CA GLY A 359 -2.42 25.68 -12.58
C GLY A 359 -3.75 26.04 -13.25
N ASP A 360 -4.51 25.05 -13.73
CA ASP A 360 -5.76 25.29 -14.49
C ASP A 360 -6.73 26.21 -13.72
N GLU A 361 -7.13 27.30 -14.36
CA GLU A 361 -7.95 28.35 -13.74
C GLU A 361 -9.39 27.91 -13.43
N ARG A 362 -9.95 26.94 -14.17
CA ARG A 362 -11.26 26.38 -13.84
C ARG A 362 -11.16 25.54 -12.58
N LEU A 363 -10.15 24.67 -12.49
CA LEU A 363 -9.89 23.88 -11.29
C LEU A 363 -9.59 24.78 -10.08
N ARG A 364 -8.80 25.84 -10.27
CA ARG A 364 -8.54 26.86 -9.26
C ARG A 364 -9.83 27.43 -8.68
N ARG A 365 -10.74 27.93 -9.52
CA ARG A 365 -12.02 28.49 -9.05
C ARG A 365 -12.88 27.46 -8.33
N LEU A 366 -12.98 26.23 -8.87
CA LEU A 366 -13.79 25.17 -8.28
C LEU A 366 -13.29 24.79 -6.88
N PHE A 367 -12.00 24.49 -6.76
CA PHE A 367 -11.41 24.02 -5.50
C PHE A 367 -11.35 25.12 -4.44
N THR A 368 -10.95 26.34 -4.81
CA THR A 368 -10.94 27.46 -3.86
C THR A 368 -12.33 27.74 -3.31
N THR A 369 -13.36 27.75 -4.16
CA THR A 369 -14.77 27.94 -3.71
C THR A 369 -15.24 26.86 -2.75
N TRP A 370 -14.80 25.60 -2.91
CA TRP A 370 -15.14 24.50 -2.02
C TRP A 370 -14.33 24.54 -0.71
N LEU A 371 -13.02 24.78 -0.80
CA LEU A 371 -12.14 24.84 0.36
C LEU A 371 -12.42 26.06 1.25
N ASP A 372 -12.99 27.14 0.71
CA ASP A 372 -13.50 28.27 1.49
C ASP A 372 -14.56 27.84 2.50
N THR A 373 -15.41 26.88 2.13
CA THR A 373 -16.39 26.27 3.03
C THR A 373 -15.71 25.60 4.22
N TRP A 374 -14.60 24.90 3.98
CA TRP A 374 -13.83 24.22 5.02
C TRP A 374 -13.04 25.17 5.91
N VAL A 375 -12.49 26.26 5.34
CA VAL A 375 -11.84 27.33 6.12
C VAL A 375 -12.84 27.99 7.07
N ASP A 376 -14.02 28.37 6.56
CA ASP A 376 -15.10 28.93 7.39
C ASP A 376 -15.58 27.95 8.46
N ALA A 377 -15.84 26.70 8.06
CA ALA A 377 -16.26 25.65 8.98
C ALA A 377 -15.25 25.45 10.11
N ALA A 378 -13.95 25.36 9.81
CA ALA A 378 -12.92 25.21 10.83
C ALA A 378 -12.88 26.39 11.81
N ALA A 379 -13.09 27.62 11.33
CA ALA A 379 -13.03 28.83 12.16
C ALA A 379 -14.18 28.96 13.17
N ARG A 380 -15.37 28.45 12.85
CA ARG A 380 -16.54 28.54 13.73
C ARG A 380 -16.40 27.66 14.99
N SER A 381 -17.20 27.94 16.02
CA SER A 381 -17.51 26.99 17.10
C SER A 381 -19.00 26.72 17.08
N GLU A 382 -19.39 25.45 16.87
CA GLU A 382 -20.79 25.02 16.80
C GLU A 382 -20.89 23.59 17.36
N ARG A 383 -22.03 23.24 17.96
CA ARG A 383 -22.30 21.87 18.47
C ARG A 383 -21.19 21.32 19.40
N GLY A 384 -20.58 22.20 20.21
CA GLY A 384 -19.51 21.81 21.13
C GLY A 384 -18.14 21.60 20.45
N ARG A 385 -18.02 21.81 19.14
CA ARG A 385 -16.73 21.78 18.44
C ARG A 385 -15.89 23.00 18.80
N PRO A 386 -14.61 22.82 19.16
CA PRO A 386 -13.67 23.93 19.33
C PRO A 386 -13.40 24.67 18.01
N ALA A 387 -13.40 26.00 18.06
CA ALA A 387 -12.92 26.82 16.94
C ALA A 387 -11.45 26.49 16.60
N GLY A 388 -11.15 26.52 15.31
CA GLY A 388 -9.82 26.21 14.76
C GLY A 388 -9.57 24.72 14.49
N VAL A 389 -10.60 23.86 14.57
CA VAL A 389 -10.52 22.42 14.26
C VAL A 389 -11.39 22.09 13.06
N ILE A 390 -10.82 21.44 12.04
CA ILE A 390 -11.61 20.92 10.90
C ILE A 390 -12.64 19.89 11.41
N PRO A 391 -13.95 20.06 11.12
CA PRO A 391 -14.99 19.14 11.61
C PRO A 391 -14.97 17.79 10.89
N ALA A 392 -15.65 16.78 11.46
CA ALA A 392 -15.85 15.48 10.81
C ALA A 392 -16.78 15.57 9.59
N ALA A 393 -17.75 16.50 9.64
CA ALA A 393 -18.73 16.70 8.59
C ALA A 393 -19.28 18.14 8.58
N ILE A 394 -19.81 18.54 7.43
CA ILE A 394 -20.63 19.74 7.23
C ILE A 394 -21.97 19.27 6.66
N ARG A 395 -23.07 19.55 7.35
CA ARG A 395 -24.42 19.11 6.95
C ARG A 395 -24.94 19.89 5.75
N TRP A 396 -25.47 19.19 4.76
CA TRP A 396 -26.20 19.77 3.63
C TRP A 396 -27.71 19.85 3.93
N PRO A 397 -28.43 20.93 3.55
CA PRO A 397 -27.94 22.17 2.97
C PRO A 397 -27.57 23.25 4.02
N SER A 398 -27.72 22.98 5.33
CA SER A 398 -27.56 24.01 6.37
C SER A 398 -26.16 24.64 6.53
N GLY A 399 -25.10 23.91 6.18
CA GLY A 399 -23.71 24.31 6.45
C GLY A 399 -23.31 24.23 7.94
N GLU A 400 -24.09 23.54 8.78
CA GLU A 400 -23.76 23.26 10.18
C GLU A 400 -22.58 22.27 10.29
N THR A 401 -21.64 22.51 11.20
CA THR A 401 -20.44 21.66 11.36
C THR A 401 -20.67 20.38 12.18
N ALA A 402 -21.69 19.59 11.81
CA ALA A 402 -22.05 18.32 12.43
C ALA A 402 -22.74 17.37 11.43
N GLY A 403 -22.85 16.08 11.78
CA GLY A 403 -23.71 15.11 11.09
C GLY A 403 -25.08 14.93 11.76
N PRO A 404 -25.83 13.83 11.49
CA PRO A 404 -27.05 13.45 12.24
C PRO A 404 -26.81 12.96 13.65
N GLY A 405 -25.59 12.55 13.99
CA GLY A 405 -25.20 12.23 15.35
C GLY A 405 -25.30 13.43 16.30
N PRO A 406 -25.42 13.18 17.62
CA PRO A 406 -25.40 14.24 18.63
C PRO A 406 -24.03 14.90 18.77
N ASP A 407 -22.97 14.18 18.40
CA ASP A 407 -21.58 14.60 18.56
C ASP A 407 -20.97 15.03 17.22
N TRP A 408 -20.28 16.17 17.20
CA TRP A 408 -19.67 16.70 15.97
C TRP A 408 -18.55 15.80 15.39
N TRP A 409 -17.93 14.98 16.24
CA TRP A 409 -16.82 14.09 15.89
C TRP A 409 -17.28 12.70 15.44
N ASP A 410 -18.53 12.31 15.68
CA ASP A 410 -19.16 11.08 15.16
C ASP A 410 -20.43 11.48 14.42
N PRO A 411 -20.33 11.70 13.10
CA PRO A 411 -21.43 12.27 12.38
C PRO A 411 -22.57 11.28 12.15
N ARG A 412 -22.38 9.95 12.30
CA ARG A 412 -23.42 8.91 12.11
C ARG A 412 -24.21 8.98 10.80
N HIS A 413 -23.58 9.38 9.70
CA HIS A 413 -24.22 9.51 8.38
C HIS A 413 -24.07 8.26 7.49
N HIS A 414 -23.64 7.14 8.07
CA HIS A 414 -23.31 5.90 7.36
C HIS A 414 -23.53 4.67 8.25
N GLY A 415 -23.55 3.49 7.65
CA GLY A 415 -23.78 2.22 8.36
C GLY A 415 -22.53 1.54 8.91
N GLU A 416 -21.33 1.93 8.46
CA GLU A 416 -20.08 1.31 8.87
C GLU A 416 -19.53 1.90 10.17
N PRO A 417 -19.12 1.12 11.16
CA PRO A 417 -18.59 1.69 12.40
C PRO A 417 -17.31 2.51 12.16
N ARG A 418 -17.27 3.74 12.68
CA ARG A 418 -16.07 4.60 12.79
C ARG A 418 -15.45 5.17 11.50
N LEU A 419 -15.90 4.79 10.30
CA LEU A 419 -15.30 5.25 9.04
C LEU A 419 -15.16 6.78 8.93
N TYR A 420 -16.22 7.53 9.27
CA TYR A 420 -16.22 9.00 9.24
C TYR A 420 -16.07 9.64 10.63
N GLU A 421 -15.66 8.88 11.66
CA GLU A 421 -15.33 9.46 12.96
C GLU A 421 -14.05 10.28 12.87
N TRP A 422 -14.05 11.46 13.49
CA TRP A 422 -12.89 12.34 13.49
C TRP A 422 -11.69 11.69 14.23
N PRO A 423 -10.46 11.78 13.70
CA PRO A 423 -10.01 12.61 12.57
C PRO A 423 -9.87 11.87 11.23
N SER A 424 -10.75 10.91 10.91
CA SER A 424 -10.70 10.18 9.64
C SER A 424 -10.64 11.14 8.43
N ALA A 425 -9.74 10.84 7.48
CA ALA A 425 -9.41 11.63 6.28
C ALA A 425 -9.03 13.13 6.47
N VAL A 426 -8.96 13.65 7.70
CA VAL A 426 -8.63 15.07 7.94
C VAL A 426 -7.23 15.43 7.42
N SER A 427 -6.29 14.49 7.43
CA SER A 427 -4.96 14.70 6.84
C SER A 427 -5.01 15.00 5.34
N GLY A 428 -5.93 14.37 4.59
CA GLY A 428 -6.10 14.62 3.15
C GLY A 428 -6.65 16.01 2.88
N LEU A 429 -7.61 16.47 3.70
CA LEU A 429 -8.13 17.83 3.62
C LEU A 429 -7.08 18.88 4.05
N ALA A 430 -6.23 18.56 5.03
CA ALA A 430 -5.10 19.41 5.40
C ALA A 430 -4.10 19.58 4.25
N ASP A 431 -3.80 18.49 3.53
CA ASP A 431 -2.97 18.54 2.31
C ASP A 431 -3.64 19.35 1.19
N ALA A 432 -4.96 19.24 1.00
CA ALA A 432 -5.70 20.03 0.02
C ALA A 432 -5.70 21.54 0.34
N LEU A 433 -5.79 21.91 1.63
CA LEU A 433 -5.67 23.30 2.08
C LEU A 433 -4.26 23.84 1.83
N LEU A 434 -3.22 23.05 2.13
CA LEU A 434 -1.85 23.44 1.83
C LEU A 434 -1.60 23.58 0.32
N LEU A 435 -2.16 22.68 -0.50
CA LEU A 435 -2.15 22.81 -1.96
C LEU A 435 -2.82 24.12 -2.39
N ALA A 436 -3.98 24.47 -1.82
CA ALA A 436 -4.63 25.73 -2.16
C ALA A 436 -3.79 26.95 -1.80
N TYR A 437 -3.12 26.96 -0.63
CA TYR A 437 -2.13 27.98 -0.30
C TYR A 437 -1.00 28.03 -1.34
N HIS A 438 -0.42 26.88 -1.70
CA HIS A 438 0.66 26.79 -2.69
C HIS A 438 0.26 27.39 -4.05
N MET A 439 -0.96 27.10 -4.51
CA MET A 439 -1.46 27.52 -5.83
C MET A 439 -1.98 28.96 -5.85
N THR A 440 -2.30 29.56 -4.70
CA THR A 440 -2.93 30.88 -4.62
C THR A 440 -2.08 31.95 -3.95
N GLY A 441 -1.18 31.56 -3.05
CA GLY A 441 -0.50 32.48 -2.13
C GLY A 441 -1.44 33.06 -1.06
N ASP A 442 -2.67 32.56 -0.92
CA ASP A 442 -3.66 33.10 0.01
C ASP A 442 -3.54 32.45 1.40
N ASP A 443 -3.09 33.26 2.36
CA ASP A 443 -2.84 32.87 3.74
C ASP A 443 -4.08 32.34 4.48
N ARG A 444 -5.31 32.56 3.98
CA ARG A 444 -6.52 32.03 4.61
C ARG A 444 -6.53 30.50 4.68
N TYR A 445 -5.95 29.82 3.69
CA TYR A 445 -5.88 28.36 3.69
C TYR A 445 -4.90 27.79 4.73
N LEU A 446 -3.98 28.61 5.23
CA LEU A 446 -3.10 28.23 6.34
C LEU A 446 -3.78 28.35 7.70
N GLN A 447 -4.87 29.12 7.83
CA GLN A 447 -5.50 29.38 9.13
C GLN A 447 -5.99 28.12 9.85
N PRO A 448 -6.64 27.13 9.18
CA PRO A 448 -6.98 25.87 9.82
C PRO A 448 -5.74 25.09 10.27
N LEU A 449 -4.67 25.08 9.47
CA LEU A 449 -3.42 24.38 9.78
C LEU A 449 -2.72 25.00 11.00
N ARG A 450 -2.59 26.33 11.02
CA ARG A 450 -2.03 27.12 12.13
C ARG A 450 -2.81 26.91 13.42
N SER A 451 -4.14 26.95 13.34
CA SER A 451 -5.01 26.76 14.50
C SER A 451 -4.88 25.35 15.09
N MET A 452 -4.92 24.31 14.26
CA MET A 452 -4.74 22.93 14.73
C MET A 452 -3.31 22.66 15.23
N ALA A 453 -2.28 23.25 14.61
CA ALA A 453 -0.90 23.17 15.08
C ALA A 453 -0.75 23.78 16.48
N ALA A 454 -1.36 24.95 16.72
CA ALA A 454 -1.37 25.57 18.04
C ALA A 454 -2.08 24.69 19.09
N ILE A 455 -3.22 24.09 18.75
CA ILE A 455 -3.94 23.13 19.61
C ILE A 455 -3.09 21.91 19.94
N ARG A 456 -2.38 21.37 18.94
CA ARG A 456 -1.48 20.23 19.12
C ARG A 456 -0.34 20.57 20.07
N LEU A 457 0.31 21.72 19.88
CA LEU A 457 1.40 22.19 20.74
C LEU A 457 0.94 22.42 22.18
N GLU A 458 -0.24 23.00 22.36
CA GLU A 458 -0.88 23.15 23.67
C GLU A 458 -1.04 21.79 24.35
N ALA A 459 -1.64 20.81 23.67
CA ALA A 459 -1.85 19.47 24.20
C ALA A 459 -0.53 18.75 24.54
N LEU A 460 0.51 18.89 23.71
CA LEU A 460 1.84 18.32 23.97
C LEU A 460 2.52 18.90 25.22
N ARG A 461 2.20 20.16 25.59
CA ARG A 461 2.73 20.82 26.79
C ARG A 461 1.95 20.46 28.05
N THR A 462 0.66 20.19 27.94
CA THR A 462 -0.20 19.81 29.06
C THR A 462 0.19 18.44 29.64
N ARG A 463 0.55 18.40 30.93
CA ARG A 463 0.81 17.16 31.70
C ARG A 463 -0.47 16.73 32.44
N GLY A 464 -0.77 15.43 32.48
CA GLY A 464 -1.92 14.88 33.21
C GLY A 464 -2.36 13.51 32.69
N GLY A 465 -2.89 12.66 33.58
CA GLY A 465 -3.20 11.24 33.35
C GLY A 465 -4.66 10.91 32.99
N ASP A 466 -5.56 11.90 32.92
CA ASP A 466 -6.96 11.65 32.58
C ASP A 466 -7.16 11.64 31.06
N SER A 467 -7.96 10.69 30.58
CA SER A 467 -8.41 10.64 29.18
C SER A 467 -9.26 11.87 28.87
N PRO A 468 -8.85 12.75 27.95
CA PRO A 468 -9.59 13.98 27.68
C PRO A 468 -10.98 13.66 27.10
N VAL A 469 -11.99 14.44 27.48
CA VAL A 469 -13.38 14.27 27.02
C VAL A 469 -13.44 14.32 25.49
N PRO A 470 -14.04 13.31 24.81
CA PRO A 470 -14.21 13.32 23.36
C PRO A 470 -14.80 14.62 22.84
N GLY A 471 -14.26 15.12 21.72
CA GLY A 471 -14.67 16.38 21.12
C GLY A 471 -14.13 17.65 21.79
N SER A 472 -13.50 17.57 22.96
CA SER A 472 -12.86 18.73 23.59
C SER A 472 -11.59 19.18 22.86
N ARG A 473 -11.16 20.43 23.09
CA ARG A 473 -9.93 20.99 22.50
C ARG A 473 -8.69 20.15 22.84
N LEU A 474 -8.54 19.70 24.09
CA LEU A 474 -7.43 18.86 24.52
C LEU A 474 -7.48 17.48 23.85
N TRP A 475 -8.67 16.89 23.72
CA TRP A 475 -8.86 15.62 23.00
C TRP A 475 -8.48 15.75 21.53
N CYS A 476 -8.88 16.84 20.87
CA CYS A 476 -8.43 17.14 19.51
C CYS A 476 -6.90 17.22 19.46
N GLY A 477 -6.28 18.03 20.32
CA GLY A 477 -4.83 18.19 20.36
C GLY A 477 -4.07 16.89 20.58
N ARG A 478 -4.61 15.91 21.31
CA ARG A 478 -3.99 14.57 21.45
C ARG A 478 -4.02 13.75 20.16
N LYS A 479 -4.97 13.98 19.26
CA LYS A 479 -5.16 13.25 17.99
C LYS A 479 -4.60 13.94 16.74
N LEU A 480 -4.18 15.21 16.84
CA LEU A 480 -3.68 16.03 15.72
C LEU A 480 -2.24 15.70 15.25
N GLY A 481 -1.63 14.60 15.69
CA GLY A 481 -0.26 14.22 15.30
C GLY A 481 -0.08 13.98 13.79
N PHE A 482 -1.17 13.70 13.07
CA PHE A 482 -1.15 13.52 11.61
C PHE A 482 -0.72 14.79 10.83
N LEU A 483 -0.76 15.97 11.44
CA LEU A 483 -0.39 17.23 10.78
C LEU A 483 1.09 17.33 10.43
N ALA A 484 1.95 16.57 11.11
CA ALA A 484 3.40 16.62 10.91
C ALA A 484 3.79 16.52 9.43
N GLY A 485 3.18 15.59 8.67
CA GLY A 485 3.44 15.44 7.24
C GLY A 485 3.10 16.69 6.43
N THR A 486 1.89 17.23 6.58
CA THR A 486 1.45 18.46 5.89
C THR A 486 2.33 19.66 6.27
N LEU A 487 2.66 19.84 7.55
CA LEU A 487 3.49 20.97 7.99
C LEU A 487 4.95 20.84 7.53
N ALA A 488 5.46 19.61 7.36
CA ALA A 488 6.76 19.36 6.78
C ALA A 488 6.80 19.74 5.28
N LYS A 489 5.71 19.50 4.53
CA LYS A 489 5.54 20.03 3.15
C LYS A 489 5.54 21.55 3.12
N TYR A 490 4.84 22.20 4.06
CA TYR A 490 4.85 23.66 4.17
C TYR A 490 6.27 24.21 4.37
N ARG A 491 7.05 23.61 5.27
CA ARG A 491 8.46 24.00 5.49
C ARG A 491 9.28 23.84 4.22
N LEU A 492 9.11 22.73 3.48
CA LEU A 492 9.81 22.48 2.21
C LEU A 492 9.47 23.54 1.15
N LEU A 493 8.20 23.95 1.06
CA LEU A 493 7.73 24.94 0.09
C LEU A 493 8.24 26.36 0.36
N THR A 494 8.23 26.75 1.63
CA THR A 494 8.38 28.16 2.05
C THR A 494 9.76 28.45 2.63
N GLY A 495 10.46 27.43 3.14
CA GLY A 495 11.65 27.61 3.98
C GLY A 495 11.35 28.16 5.38
N SER A 496 10.08 28.40 5.72
CA SER A 496 9.64 28.96 6.99
C SER A 496 9.85 27.96 8.13
N ASP A 497 10.30 28.47 9.28
CA ASP A 497 10.48 27.74 10.54
C ASP A 497 9.25 27.81 11.46
N GLU A 498 8.13 28.37 10.98
CA GLU A 498 6.91 28.63 11.76
C GLU A 498 6.43 27.40 12.58
N PHE A 499 6.55 26.19 12.01
CA PHE A 499 6.09 24.95 12.63
C PHE A 499 7.20 24.09 13.24
N ASP A 500 8.44 24.59 13.28
CA ASP A 500 9.60 23.87 13.82
C ASP A 500 9.40 23.35 15.25
N PRO A 501 8.79 24.12 16.18
CA PRO A 501 8.52 23.61 17.52
C PRO A 501 7.60 22.38 17.56
N LEU A 502 6.65 22.27 16.61
CA LEU A 502 5.76 21.13 16.49
C LEU A 502 6.47 19.98 15.77
N LEU A 503 7.12 20.25 14.65
CA LEU A 503 7.87 19.25 13.88
C LEU A 503 8.97 18.60 14.73
N ALA A 504 9.66 19.34 15.59
CA ALA A 504 10.65 18.78 16.51
C ALA A 504 10.04 17.75 17.50
N ARG A 505 8.73 17.79 17.74
CA ARG A 505 8.02 16.86 18.65
C ARG A 505 7.35 15.71 17.92
N ASP A 506 6.60 16.00 16.85
CA ASP A 506 5.77 15.02 16.15
C ASP A 506 6.47 14.44 14.89
N ASP A 507 7.43 15.16 14.31
CA ASP A 507 8.31 14.69 13.22
C ASP A 507 9.77 14.56 13.71
N GLY A 508 9.99 14.61 15.03
CA GLY A 508 11.31 14.68 15.63
C GLY A 508 12.18 13.48 15.26
N ALA A 509 11.59 12.30 15.02
CA ALA A 509 12.30 11.14 14.51
C ALA A 509 12.85 11.38 13.10
N TRP A 510 12.10 12.04 12.21
CA TRP A 510 12.58 12.33 10.86
C TRP A 510 13.64 13.44 10.85
N ALA A 511 13.43 14.50 11.62
CA ALA A 511 14.41 15.56 11.81
C ALA A 511 15.72 15.02 12.44
N ALA A 512 15.63 14.20 13.48
CA ALA A 512 16.79 13.58 14.12
C ALA A 512 17.53 12.60 13.20
N ARG A 513 16.81 11.85 12.35
CA ARG A 513 17.41 10.99 11.31
C ARG A 513 18.24 11.78 10.29
N GLN A 514 17.83 13.00 9.94
CA GLN A 514 18.57 13.85 9.01
C GLN A 514 19.72 14.61 9.67
N ALA A 515 19.53 15.05 10.92
CA ALA A 515 20.57 15.73 11.68
C ALA A 515 21.68 14.78 12.16
N ASP A 516 21.46 13.46 12.13
CA ASP A 516 22.43 12.41 12.46
C ASP A 516 23.44 12.24 11.32
N PRO A 517 24.69 12.75 11.44
CA PRO A 517 25.68 12.66 10.37
C PRO A 517 26.08 11.21 10.05
N GLN A 518 25.92 10.31 11.02
CA GLN A 518 26.20 8.87 10.87
C GLN A 518 24.97 8.10 10.37
N ARG A 519 23.78 8.72 10.34
CA ARG A 519 22.50 8.15 9.88
C ARG A 519 22.13 6.83 10.58
N THR A 520 22.56 6.67 11.83
CA THR A 520 22.31 5.47 12.64
C THR A 520 20.81 5.31 12.93
N GLN A 521 20.10 6.40 13.24
CA GLN A 521 18.65 6.35 13.48
C GLN A 521 17.86 5.97 12.23
N LEU A 522 18.30 6.47 11.06
CA LEU A 522 17.71 6.15 9.77
C LEU A 522 17.93 4.68 9.45
N ALA A 523 19.18 4.22 9.56
CA ALA A 523 19.54 2.81 9.39
C ALA A 523 18.73 1.89 10.32
N GLY A 524 18.54 2.27 11.58
CA GLY A 524 17.73 1.52 12.54
C GLY A 524 16.25 1.42 12.13
N SER A 525 15.68 2.48 11.54
CA SER A 525 14.29 2.49 11.06
C SER A 525 14.13 1.67 9.78
N LEU A 526 15.05 1.82 8.82
CA LEU A 526 15.09 0.99 7.62
C LEU A 526 15.30 -0.48 7.93
N ARG A 527 16.10 -0.81 8.96
CA ARG A 527 16.28 -2.18 9.46
C ARG A 527 14.98 -2.76 9.98
N GLN A 528 14.13 -1.97 10.65
CA GLN A 528 12.82 -2.44 11.09
C GLN A 528 11.91 -2.73 9.90
N THR A 529 11.91 -1.87 8.87
CA THR A 529 11.18 -2.10 7.62
C THR A 529 11.67 -3.37 6.90
N ALA A 530 12.98 -3.54 6.74
CA ALA A 530 13.58 -4.73 6.14
C ALA A 530 13.20 -5.99 6.93
N ALA A 531 13.30 -5.97 8.27
CA ALA A 531 12.94 -7.09 9.13
C ALA A 531 11.45 -7.45 9.07
N ALA A 532 10.56 -6.47 8.89
CA ALA A 532 9.13 -6.72 8.71
C ALA A 532 8.84 -7.40 7.37
N LEU A 533 9.49 -6.97 6.29
CA LEU A 533 9.36 -7.58 4.95
C LEU A 533 10.09 -8.93 4.83
N ALA A 534 11.04 -9.21 5.72
CA ALA A 534 11.88 -10.40 5.64
C ALA A 534 11.15 -11.68 6.06
N VAL A 535 10.15 -11.57 6.92
CA VAL A 535 9.41 -12.73 7.45
C VAL A 535 8.00 -12.79 6.89
N ASN A 536 7.37 -13.97 6.97
CA ASN A 536 5.97 -14.17 6.62
C ASN A 536 5.63 -13.72 5.19
N PHE A 537 6.54 -13.93 4.24
CA PHE A 537 6.30 -13.65 2.81
C PHE A 537 4.98 -14.28 2.30
N PRO A 538 4.62 -15.53 2.64
CA PRO A 538 3.30 -16.09 2.30
C PRO A 538 2.12 -15.22 2.81
N GLY A 539 2.26 -14.62 3.99
CA GLY A 539 1.27 -13.73 4.60
C GLY A 539 1.00 -12.45 3.80
N CYS A 540 1.94 -12.03 2.94
CA CYS A 540 1.76 -10.89 2.02
C CYS A 540 1.48 -11.32 0.58
N THR A 541 1.41 -12.62 0.31
CA THR A 541 1.30 -13.20 -1.03
C THR A 541 0.26 -14.33 -1.06
N SER A 542 0.68 -15.60 -1.06
CA SER A 542 -0.16 -16.78 -1.28
C SER A 542 -1.30 -16.96 -0.27
N GLU A 543 -1.17 -16.40 0.93
CA GLU A 543 -2.20 -16.48 1.96
C GLU A 543 -3.32 -15.47 1.78
N VAL A 544 -3.02 -14.31 1.22
CA VAL A 544 -3.94 -13.16 1.13
C VAL A 544 -5.20 -13.55 0.36
N ARG A 545 -6.36 -13.20 0.94
CA ARG A 545 -7.67 -13.44 0.34
C ARG A 545 -8.41 -12.16 -0.08
N TRP A 546 -8.14 -11.05 0.58
CA TRP A 546 -8.62 -9.70 0.23
C TRP A 546 -7.41 -8.84 -0.14
N THR A 547 -7.39 -8.31 -1.36
CA THR A 547 -6.18 -7.74 -1.98
C THR A 547 -5.83 -6.35 -1.49
N ASP A 548 -6.78 -5.63 -0.89
CA ASP A 548 -6.55 -4.42 -0.12
C ASP A 548 -5.86 -4.71 1.25
N ARG A 549 -5.74 -6.00 1.64
CA ARG A 549 -5.11 -6.46 2.90
C ARG A 549 -3.71 -7.06 2.74
N VAL A 550 -3.01 -6.82 1.63
CA VAL A 550 -1.67 -7.41 1.35
C VAL A 550 -0.69 -7.29 2.53
N PHE A 551 -0.60 -6.13 3.19
CA PHE A 551 0.32 -5.93 4.33
C PHE A 551 -0.36 -6.05 5.71
N ALA A 552 -1.56 -6.60 5.77
CA ALA A 552 -2.32 -6.67 7.01
C ALA A 552 -1.96 -7.89 7.88
N PHE A 553 -1.27 -8.91 7.33
CA PHE A 553 -1.01 -10.17 8.05
C PHE A 553 -0.29 -9.97 9.38
N ALA A 554 0.73 -9.11 9.43
CA ALA A 554 1.48 -8.83 10.66
C ALA A 554 0.57 -8.33 11.80
N ARG A 555 -0.52 -7.61 11.50
CA ARG A 555 -1.43 -7.10 12.53
C ARG A 555 -2.13 -8.20 13.31
N LEU A 556 -2.29 -9.38 12.73
CA LEU A 556 -2.92 -10.53 13.35
C LEU A 556 -2.18 -11.00 14.61
N PHE A 557 -0.94 -10.56 14.78
CA PHE A 557 -0.08 -10.86 15.93
C PHE A 557 0.02 -9.69 16.92
N GLY A 558 -0.82 -8.67 16.77
CA GLY A 558 -1.00 -7.61 17.75
C GLY A 558 -1.65 -8.08 19.05
N GLU A 559 -1.75 -7.17 20.01
CA GLU A 559 -2.50 -7.40 21.25
C GLU A 559 -3.97 -7.63 20.93
N ASP A 560 -4.57 -8.62 21.60
CA ASP A 560 -5.95 -9.04 21.40
C ASP A 560 -6.37 -9.31 19.94
N MET A 561 -5.47 -9.93 19.17
CA MET A 561 -5.74 -10.39 17.81
C MET A 561 -5.87 -11.92 17.81
N LEU A 562 -5.06 -12.66 17.02
CA LEU A 562 -5.06 -14.13 17.10
C LEU A 562 -4.80 -14.62 18.52
N PHE A 563 -3.97 -13.88 19.27
CA PHE A 563 -3.64 -14.16 20.65
C PHE A 563 -3.98 -12.97 21.55
N PRO A 564 -4.26 -13.19 22.85
CA PRO A 564 -4.47 -12.11 23.80
C PRO A 564 -3.26 -11.19 23.92
N LYS A 565 -2.05 -11.76 23.88
CA LYS A 565 -0.79 -11.01 23.93
C LYS A 565 -0.18 -10.89 22.55
N ALA A 566 0.40 -9.73 22.27
CA ALA A 566 1.14 -9.51 21.03
C ALA A 566 2.33 -10.45 20.90
N ASN A 567 2.60 -10.91 19.69
CA ASN A 567 3.82 -11.64 19.33
C ASN A 567 4.77 -10.70 18.56
N PRO A 568 5.83 -10.17 19.22
CA PRO A 568 6.72 -9.17 18.62
C PRO A 568 7.60 -9.73 17.49
N ALA A 569 7.69 -11.04 17.32
CA ALA A 569 8.42 -11.66 16.21
C ALA A 569 7.63 -11.57 14.89
N CYS A 570 6.30 -11.47 14.95
CA CYS A 570 5.41 -11.45 13.77
C CYS A 570 4.61 -10.15 13.61
N ASN A 571 4.54 -9.29 14.63
CA ASN A 571 3.72 -8.06 14.62
C ASN A 571 4.43 -6.80 14.06
N ARG A 572 5.48 -6.97 13.26
CA ARG A 572 6.20 -5.83 12.68
C ARG A 572 5.57 -5.46 11.34
N ARG A 573 5.27 -4.18 11.14
CA ARG A 573 4.78 -3.65 9.86
C ARG A 573 5.88 -2.85 9.16
N PRO A 574 6.01 -2.96 7.84
CA PRO A 574 6.96 -2.14 7.10
C PRO A 574 6.51 -0.68 7.06
N ASP A 575 7.46 0.24 7.23
CA ASP A 575 7.25 1.66 7.01
C ASP A 575 7.51 1.99 5.53
N LEU A 576 6.46 1.90 4.71
CA LEU A 576 6.51 2.16 3.28
C LEU A 576 6.59 3.66 2.97
N GLU A 577 6.02 4.51 3.82
CA GLU A 577 6.14 5.97 3.69
C GLU A 577 7.59 6.41 3.90
N LEU A 578 8.33 5.79 4.83
CA LEU A 578 9.78 6.01 4.99
C LEU A 578 10.57 5.63 3.72
N LEU A 579 10.27 4.49 3.09
CA LEU A 579 10.95 4.09 1.85
C LEU A 579 10.68 5.09 0.72
N TYR A 580 9.42 5.50 0.57
CA TYR A 580 9.04 6.50 -0.42
C TYR A 580 9.70 7.86 -0.14
N GLY A 581 9.61 8.37 1.08
CA GLY A 581 10.14 9.68 1.45
C GLY A 581 11.66 9.74 1.38
N THR A 582 12.36 8.67 1.78
CA THR A 582 13.83 8.59 1.62
C THR A 582 14.25 8.59 0.16
N ALA A 583 13.54 7.85 -0.71
CA ALA A 583 13.88 7.76 -2.12
C ALA A 583 13.50 9.00 -2.94
N THR A 584 12.44 9.73 -2.55
CA THR A 584 11.89 10.84 -3.37
C THR A 584 12.09 12.23 -2.78
N GLY A 585 12.34 12.35 -1.48
CA GLY A 585 12.37 13.61 -0.76
C GLY A 585 11.00 14.17 -0.38
N ASP A 586 9.89 13.54 -0.79
CA ASP A 586 8.56 13.93 -0.35
C ASP A 586 8.37 13.64 1.16
N ARG A 587 7.64 14.52 1.84
CA ARG A 587 7.33 14.37 3.27
C ARG A 587 5.83 14.22 3.45
N GLY A 588 5.42 13.12 4.09
CA GLY A 588 4.01 12.79 4.28
C GLY A 588 3.44 11.94 3.14
N ARG A 589 2.11 11.97 2.97
CA ARG A 589 1.41 11.09 2.03
C ARG A 589 1.49 11.61 0.59
N PHE A 590 1.64 10.69 -0.34
CA PHE A 590 1.83 10.97 -1.76
C PHE A 590 0.51 11.24 -2.53
N LEU A 591 -0.64 11.00 -1.91
CA LEU A 591 -1.95 10.95 -2.58
C LEU A 591 -2.46 12.33 -3.05
N VAL A 592 -2.77 13.23 -2.11
CA VAL A 592 -3.49 14.50 -2.42
C VAL A 592 -2.57 15.61 -2.89
N PHE A 593 -1.40 15.75 -2.26
CA PHE A 593 -0.43 16.80 -2.57
C PHE A 593 0.99 16.23 -2.64
N PRO A 594 1.32 15.42 -3.66
CA PRO A 594 2.65 14.84 -3.82
C PRO A 594 3.69 15.94 -4.06
N MET A 595 4.81 15.84 -3.36
CA MET A 595 5.96 16.75 -3.44
C MET A 595 7.28 16.00 -3.66
N ASN A 596 7.26 14.93 -4.44
CA ASN A 596 8.46 14.20 -4.84
C ASN A 596 9.47 15.16 -5.50
N ALA A 597 10.71 15.19 -5.01
CA ALA A 597 11.79 15.98 -5.61
C ALA A 597 12.35 15.30 -6.86
N VAL A 598 12.38 13.96 -6.84
CA VAL A 598 12.97 13.12 -7.87
C VAL A 598 12.16 11.86 -8.12
N ARG A 599 12.21 11.36 -9.35
CA ARG A 599 11.92 9.97 -9.71
C ARG A 599 13.16 9.36 -10.35
N TRP A 600 13.58 8.20 -9.87
CA TRP A 600 14.73 7.47 -10.42
C TRP A 600 14.26 6.58 -11.57
N LEU A 601 14.72 6.86 -12.79
CA LEU A 601 14.44 6.08 -13.99
C LEU A 601 15.39 4.88 -14.05
N THR A 602 15.24 3.98 -13.09
CA THR A 602 15.99 2.74 -12.96
C THR A 602 15.26 1.75 -12.04
N PRO A 603 15.46 0.43 -12.18
CA PRO A 603 14.81 -0.54 -11.31
C PRO A 603 15.17 -0.37 -9.82
N PRO A 604 14.24 -0.67 -8.89
CA PRO A 604 14.49 -0.62 -7.44
C PRO A 604 15.39 -1.77 -6.93
N ARG A 605 16.17 -2.40 -7.80
CA ARG A 605 17.07 -3.53 -7.52
C ARG A 605 18.50 -3.07 -7.36
N ASP A 606 19.27 -3.67 -6.46
CA ASP A 606 20.70 -3.39 -6.22
C ASP A 606 21.03 -1.90 -6.12
N ILE A 607 20.14 -1.12 -5.50
CA ILE A 607 20.28 0.31 -5.32
C ILE A 607 19.77 0.76 -3.96
N ALA A 608 20.40 1.79 -3.43
CA ALA A 608 19.88 2.65 -2.38
C ALA A 608 19.94 4.11 -2.88
N ALA A 609 18.88 4.86 -2.59
CA ALA A 609 18.76 6.27 -2.95
C ALA A 609 18.15 7.04 -1.79
N LEU A 610 18.90 8.02 -1.27
CA LEU A 610 18.47 8.87 -0.17
C LEU A 610 18.54 10.32 -0.61
N VAL A 611 17.40 10.98 -0.75
CA VAL A 611 17.35 12.44 -0.92
C VAL A 611 17.75 13.10 0.39
N THR A 612 18.83 13.88 0.34
CA THR A 612 19.43 14.53 1.52
C THR A 612 19.13 16.01 1.60
N ASP A 613 18.85 16.65 0.47
CA ASP A 613 18.35 18.03 0.42
C ASP A 613 17.49 18.22 -0.83
N CYS A 614 16.43 19.00 -0.71
CA CYS A 614 15.62 19.39 -1.84
C CYS A 614 14.96 20.74 -1.58
N GLY A 615 14.72 21.47 -2.67
CA GLY A 615 14.09 22.76 -2.64
C GLY A 615 13.84 23.27 -4.06
N ARG A 616 13.48 24.54 -4.14
CA ARG A 616 13.15 25.19 -5.42
C ARG A 616 14.38 25.56 -6.26
N ASP A 617 15.57 25.47 -5.68
CA ASP A 617 16.84 25.93 -6.25
C ASP A 617 17.98 24.93 -6.03
N ARG A 618 17.72 23.79 -5.38
CA ARG A 618 18.74 22.82 -5.06
C ARG A 618 18.16 21.42 -4.92
N PHE A 619 18.99 20.44 -5.23
CA PHE A 619 18.70 19.03 -5.02
C PHE A 619 20.00 18.32 -4.65
N ALA A 620 19.94 17.43 -3.66
CA ALA A 620 21.02 16.54 -3.31
C ALA A 620 20.50 15.16 -2.94
N ALA A 621 21.22 14.12 -3.35
CA ALA A 621 20.94 12.76 -2.97
C ALA A 621 22.21 11.93 -2.84
N ASP A 622 22.18 10.99 -1.90
CA ASP A 622 23.19 9.97 -1.73
C ASP A 622 22.72 8.68 -2.39
N LEU A 623 23.56 8.12 -3.27
CA LEU A 623 23.25 6.94 -4.07
C LEU A 623 24.31 5.86 -3.83
N PHE A 624 23.87 4.61 -3.72
CA PHE A 624 24.75 3.46 -3.67
C PHE A 624 24.25 2.36 -4.59
N HIS A 625 25.09 1.94 -5.55
CA HIS A 625 24.82 0.78 -6.40
C HIS A 625 25.58 -0.46 -5.89
N PHE A 626 24.87 -1.57 -5.70
CA PHE A 626 25.43 -2.80 -5.13
C PHE A 626 26.05 -3.77 -6.15
N GLY A 627 25.81 -3.54 -7.45
CA GLY A 627 26.32 -4.38 -8.53
C GLY A 627 27.82 -4.20 -8.79
N GLU A 628 28.35 -5.08 -9.62
CA GLU A 628 29.80 -5.19 -9.88
C GLU A 628 30.28 -4.38 -11.08
N SER A 629 29.36 -3.86 -11.88
CA SER A 629 29.64 -3.04 -13.06
C SER A 629 29.01 -1.65 -12.90
N PRO A 630 29.53 -0.62 -13.60
CA PRO A 630 28.89 0.69 -13.63
C PRO A 630 27.42 0.60 -14.03
N ARG A 631 26.58 1.41 -13.38
CA ARG A 631 25.14 1.44 -13.62
C ARG A 631 24.73 2.75 -14.30
N PRO A 632 24.34 2.74 -15.59
CA PRO A 632 23.66 3.87 -16.18
C PRO A 632 22.26 4.00 -15.59
N LEU A 633 21.84 5.22 -15.30
CA LEU A 633 20.47 5.55 -14.90
C LEU A 633 20.11 6.96 -15.31
N ALA A 634 18.81 7.24 -15.34
CA ALA A 634 18.30 8.60 -15.47
C ALA A 634 17.45 8.97 -14.24
N ALA A 635 17.13 10.25 -14.11
CA ALA A 635 16.21 10.76 -13.10
C ALA A 635 15.40 11.93 -13.63
N GLU A 636 14.17 12.08 -13.16
CA GLU A 636 13.32 13.26 -13.40
C GLU A 636 13.31 14.13 -12.14
N LEU A 637 13.66 15.41 -12.26
CA LEU A 637 13.63 16.39 -11.18
C LEU A 637 12.36 17.25 -11.26
N TYR A 638 11.64 17.40 -10.14
CA TYR A 638 10.29 17.97 -10.13
C TYR A 638 10.18 19.36 -9.51
N LEU A 639 11.03 19.69 -8.52
CA LEU A 639 10.85 20.89 -7.69
C LEU A 639 11.71 22.10 -8.10
N LEU A 640 12.74 21.90 -8.92
CA LEU A 640 13.63 22.97 -9.33
C LEU A 640 12.89 24.01 -10.18
N ARG A 641 13.14 25.30 -9.91
CA ARG A 641 12.65 26.40 -10.74
C ARG A 641 13.37 26.40 -12.09
N PRO A 642 12.72 26.87 -13.16
CA PRO A 642 13.36 27.03 -14.46
C PRO A 642 14.65 27.87 -14.36
N GLY A 643 15.70 27.43 -15.05
CA GLY A 643 17.01 28.07 -15.02
C GLY A 643 18.16 27.12 -15.33
N PRO A 644 19.40 27.66 -15.46
CA PRO A 644 20.58 26.85 -15.67
C PRO A 644 21.11 26.28 -14.34
N TYR A 645 21.45 25.00 -14.34
CA TYR A 645 22.01 24.29 -13.18
C TYR A 645 23.28 23.54 -13.56
N THR A 646 24.10 23.25 -12.54
CA THR A 646 25.23 22.34 -12.63
C THR A 646 24.92 21.07 -11.82
N LEU A 647 25.03 19.92 -12.48
CA LEU A 647 24.97 18.60 -11.89
C LEU A 647 26.39 18.11 -11.58
N THR A 648 26.59 17.65 -10.34
CA THR A 648 27.85 17.06 -9.89
C THR A 648 27.61 15.66 -9.34
N LEU A 649 28.59 14.78 -9.54
CA LEU A 649 28.67 13.44 -8.96
C LEU A 649 30.04 13.32 -8.28
N ALA A 650 30.05 13.18 -6.96
CA ALA A 650 31.26 13.11 -6.16
C ALA A 650 31.15 11.95 -5.14
N ASP A 651 32.26 11.60 -4.50
CA ASP A 651 32.22 10.79 -3.28
C ASP A 651 31.88 11.66 -2.05
N PRO A 652 31.70 11.06 -0.85
CA PRO A 652 31.38 11.82 0.37
C PRO A 652 32.43 12.85 0.77
N ASP A 653 33.68 12.66 0.36
CA ASP A 653 34.80 13.58 0.63
C ASP A 653 34.84 14.74 -0.39
N GLY A 654 33.94 14.74 -1.38
CA GLY A 654 33.83 15.77 -2.40
C GLY A 654 34.75 15.54 -3.61
N ASN A 655 35.42 14.39 -3.72
CA ASN A 655 36.22 14.08 -4.89
C ASN A 655 35.30 13.76 -6.07
N PRO A 656 35.49 14.40 -7.24
CA PRO A 656 34.63 14.19 -8.39
C PRO A 656 34.76 12.75 -8.92
N LEU A 657 33.61 12.11 -9.15
CA LEU A 657 33.51 10.79 -9.78
C LEU A 657 33.18 10.88 -11.27
N ALA A 658 32.60 12.01 -11.68
CA ALA A 658 32.37 12.36 -13.07
C ALA A 658 32.57 13.87 -13.25
N ALA A 659 32.79 14.30 -14.49
CA ALA A 659 32.83 15.72 -14.83
C ALA A 659 31.50 16.40 -14.49
N ALA A 660 31.56 17.62 -13.95
CA ALA A 660 30.37 18.43 -13.74
C ALA A 660 29.66 18.71 -15.07
N ARG A 661 28.34 18.57 -15.11
CA ARG A 661 27.52 18.76 -16.32
C ARG A 661 26.55 19.89 -16.11
N ARG A 662 26.49 20.84 -17.04
CA ARG A 662 25.41 21.85 -17.04
C ARG A 662 24.15 21.25 -17.66
N PHE A 663 23.00 21.63 -17.13
CA PHE A 663 21.70 21.30 -17.70
C PHE A 663 20.73 22.46 -17.49
N GLN A 664 19.74 22.54 -18.36
CA GLN A 664 18.67 23.53 -18.28
C GLN A 664 17.46 22.87 -17.63
N VAL A 665 16.88 23.55 -16.63
CA VAL A 665 15.56 23.23 -16.11
C VAL A 665 14.55 24.09 -16.85
N ASP A 666 13.65 23.46 -17.59
CA ASP A 666 12.57 24.15 -18.29
C ASP A 666 11.25 24.09 -17.51
N GLY A 667 11.12 23.09 -16.64
CA GLY A 667 9.94 22.87 -15.81
C GLY A 667 10.04 21.57 -15.01
N PRO A 668 8.92 21.15 -14.39
CA PRO A 668 8.84 19.86 -13.71
C PRO A 668 9.21 18.71 -14.66
N ARG A 669 9.78 17.63 -14.10
CA ARG A 669 10.27 16.45 -14.84
C ARG A 669 11.46 16.71 -15.76
N THR A 670 12.28 17.71 -15.43
CA THR A 670 13.56 17.90 -16.12
C THR A 670 14.42 16.65 -15.94
N ARG A 671 14.82 16.02 -17.05
CA ARG A 671 15.57 14.76 -17.03
C ARG A 671 17.08 15.01 -16.92
N ILE A 672 17.73 14.20 -16.09
CA ILE A 672 19.19 14.09 -15.99
C ILE A 672 19.63 12.65 -16.20
N ASP A 673 20.84 12.45 -16.71
CA ASP A 673 21.47 11.13 -16.85
C ASP A 673 22.71 11.02 -15.97
N LEU A 674 22.91 9.86 -15.36
CA LEU A 674 23.97 9.55 -14.40
C LEU A 674 24.55 8.17 -14.71
N GLU A 675 25.82 7.97 -14.37
CA GLU A 675 26.43 6.64 -14.31
C GLU A 675 27.03 6.45 -12.91
N LEU A 676 26.52 5.47 -12.17
CA LEU A 676 27.01 5.17 -10.83
C LEU A 676 28.16 4.14 -10.91
N PRO A 677 29.33 4.42 -10.32
CA PRO A 677 30.36 3.41 -10.15
C PRO A 677 29.88 2.26 -9.26
N PRO A 678 30.39 1.03 -9.48
CA PRO A 678 30.01 -0.12 -8.67
C PRO A 678 30.50 0.04 -7.23
N ARG A 679 29.62 -0.31 -6.27
CA ARG A 679 29.94 -0.46 -4.84
C ARG A 679 30.59 0.76 -4.19
N ARG A 680 30.25 1.96 -4.67
CA ARG A 680 30.76 3.23 -4.13
C ARG A 680 29.60 4.15 -3.77
N LEU A 681 29.68 4.77 -2.59
CA LEU A 681 28.76 5.82 -2.19
C LEU A 681 29.02 7.06 -3.04
N CYS A 682 27.97 7.58 -3.66
CA CYS A 682 28.00 8.75 -4.51
C CYS A 682 27.07 9.83 -3.95
N VAL A 683 27.49 11.09 -4.05
CA VAL A 683 26.70 12.27 -3.74
C VAL A 683 26.40 12.98 -5.04
N VAL A 684 25.12 13.05 -5.40
CA VAL A 684 24.62 13.82 -6.54
C VAL A 684 24.13 15.16 -6.03
N LYS A 685 24.53 16.25 -6.68
CA LYS A 685 23.99 17.60 -6.40
C LYS A 685 23.63 18.33 -7.68
N ALA A 686 22.47 18.96 -7.69
CA ALA A 686 22.11 19.99 -8.65
C ALA A 686 22.04 21.34 -7.93
N SER A 687 22.78 22.32 -8.44
CA SER A 687 22.83 23.67 -7.89
C SER A 687 22.76 24.70 -9.02
N PRO A 688 22.23 25.92 -8.78
CA PRO A 688 22.09 26.92 -9.81
C PRO A 688 23.48 27.30 -10.35
N CYS A 689 23.58 27.55 -11.65
CA CYS A 689 24.79 28.13 -12.20
C CYS A 689 25.02 29.53 -11.59
N PRO A 690 26.28 29.94 -11.33
CA PRO A 690 26.57 31.32 -11.00
C PRO A 690 26.01 32.26 -12.08
N PRO A 691 25.45 33.42 -11.69
CA PRO A 691 24.89 34.40 -12.62
C PRO A 691 25.91 34.94 -13.61
#